data_AF-A0A6G8F0U8-F1
#
_entry.id   AF-A0A6G8F0U8-F1
#
_cell.length_a   1.000
_cell.length_b   1.000
_cell.length_c   1.000
_cell.angle_alpha   90.00
_cell.angle_beta   90.00
_cell.angle_gamma   90.00
#
_symmetry.space_group_name_H-M   'P 1'
#
loop_
_entity.id
_entity.type
_entity.pdbx_description
1 polymer ?
#
loop_
_entity_poly.entity_id
_entity_poly.type
_entity_poly.pdbx_seq_one_letter_code
_entity_poly.pdbx_strand_id
1 'polypeptide(L)'
;MMIKKTIIDIVMMKKAIILSLSLLASMQLSAQAPTVVTDTRSARGATMAFGRATFKANGSAITERGFCWSAETKEPTVNDNTTRTTLSNNGLIYWMKGLAPATKYYARAYAKAADGSIGYGDAIKIITLPEGTISWSYDNGGSDAENTRINNAVSRCVDYWNSLTSIGGLYLSVHYGASTPTADCSYGGWMRVGPNSSYQQTGTIMHEALHAIGVGTHSVWNGSTSPLRAGSGTGRWLGDRATDVLRFWDNSTTAVLNGDVTHLWPYGINGAHEDAGTEVLYIGNSLIAQAVCEDGLPPTTSFSFGLPCYSFDQEDDVKYYIKNESDGYGLYSSFLVEDANHKLKWQEMTAEEAAKNDAAAWFVTFTPGNQYYQLRNAATGYYMTYASTGLDGIRTVSRTQPTEAENFHFMRSRTDITTASGSLVTPQRGYWVIHPDNSSAAPGCLTASSNGATTVQSLNLADNKQVQRWVFLTAAQASDMENSSSVAARDGFLKNKNIVESLVNTPHRELVQGADNALAETVADLTSKCNASTVAAEILGYADELLAAGKAFLEQVAVTDTEKPFDLTAFMANPSFDTGTEGWSMSSGAVRNYGEIEFYQTRVSATTTVKSMPKGTYTMKVQAFQRPGSYTDVYNAYTSGKDNVTVNIWLQSTSLGSKAIKNIMAERSVSSLHSSDKKMADGSYIPNDMASAAAHFAKGAYDNEVTAYISAAGNLSLYLRGENETGSSWTCFDNFRLYYYGPLTLDEITAVKEVGLSKDKKADNAVYNLSGQFVGTDLRSLPAGVYIQNHKAVKVD
;
A
#
# COMPACT_ATOMS: atom_id res chain seq x y z
N MET A 1 -17.10 90.13 2.06
CA MET A 1 -16.28 89.15 1.31
C MET A 1 -15.47 88.24 2.25
N MET A 2 -14.86 88.76 3.33
CA MET A 2 -14.10 87.96 4.32
C MET A 2 -14.91 86.85 5.02
N ILE A 3 -16.14 87.13 5.48
CA ILE A 3 -16.96 86.16 6.24
C ILE A 3 -17.29 84.89 5.41
N LYS A 4 -17.53 85.03 4.10
CA LYS A 4 -17.76 83.88 3.21
C LYS A 4 -16.52 83.00 3.07
N LYS A 5 -15.32 83.58 3.05
CA LYS A 5 -14.06 82.84 2.96
C LYS A 5 -13.80 82.05 4.24
N THR A 6 -14.00 82.66 5.41
CA THR A 6 -13.85 82.00 6.72
C THR A 6 -14.82 80.83 6.91
N ILE A 7 -16.07 80.95 6.45
CA ILE A 7 -17.04 79.84 6.52
C ILE A 7 -16.63 78.69 5.59
N ILE A 8 -16.16 79.00 4.38
CA ILE A 8 -15.68 77.99 3.43
C ILE A 8 -14.46 77.25 4.00
N ASP A 9 -13.51 77.97 4.60
CA ASP A 9 -12.30 77.38 5.20
C ASP A 9 -12.66 76.48 6.39
N ILE A 10 -13.61 76.87 7.25
CA ILE A 10 -14.11 76.04 8.36
C ILE A 10 -14.83 74.78 7.85
N VAL A 11 -15.61 74.89 6.78
CA VAL A 11 -16.31 73.75 6.16
C VAL A 11 -15.31 72.80 5.51
N MET A 12 -14.28 73.32 4.83
CA MET A 12 -13.19 72.53 4.25
C MET A 12 -12.37 71.81 5.33
N MET A 13 -12.08 72.49 6.44
CA MET A 13 -11.33 71.92 7.57
C MET A 13 -12.15 70.86 8.31
N LYS A 14 -13.47 71.08 8.52
CA LYS A 14 -14.38 70.03 9.03
C LYS A 14 -14.48 68.85 8.09
N LYS A 15 -14.56 69.08 6.78
CA LYS A 15 -14.56 67.99 5.78
C LYS A 15 -13.24 67.23 5.78
N ALA A 16 -12.09 67.90 5.90
CA ALA A 16 -10.79 67.25 5.99
C ALA A 16 -10.62 66.44 7.28
N ILE A 17 -11.14 66.93 8.41
CA ILE A 17 -11.15 66.20 9.70
C ILE A 17 -12.09 64.99 9.63
N ILE A 18 -13.29 65.13 9.03
CA ILE A 18 -14.21 64.01 8.82
C ILE A 18 -13.61 62.99 7.85
N LEU A 19 -12.97 63.44 6.78
CA LEU A 19 -12.33 62.56 5.79
C LEU A 19 -11.14 61.81 6.40
N SER A 20 -10.35 62.45 7.27
CA SER A 20 -9.22 61.83 7.98
C SER A 20 -9.68 60.92 9.12
N LEU A 21 -10.75 61.25 9.87
CA LEU A 21 -11.37 60.30 10.81
C LEU A 21 -11.99 59.10 10.09
N SER A 22 -12.60 59.28 8.92
CA SER A 22 -13.10 58.17 8.10
C SER A 22 -11.96 57.36 7.48
N LEU A 23 -10.83 57.99 7.13
CA LEU A 23 -9.64 57.29 6.63
C LEU A 23 -8.94 56.49 7.73
N LEU A 24 -8.88 57.01 8.97
CA LEU A 24 -8.41 56.29 10.16
C LEU A 24 -9.38 55.16 10.56
N ALA A 25 -10.70 55.36 10.43
CA ALA A 25 -11.70 54.32 10.68
C ALA A 25 -11.69 53.23 9.59
N SER A 26 -11.35 53.56 8.34
CA SER A 26 -11.11 52.59 7.26
C SER A 26 -9.69 52.00 7.26
N MET A 27 -8.78 52.50 8.11
CA MET A 27 -7.44 51.93 8.38
C MET A 27 -7.41 51.03 9.62
N GLN A 28 -8.54 50.79 10.30
CA GLN A 28 -8.68 49.53 11.01
C GLN A 28 -8.73 48.44 9.95
N LEU A 29 -7.57 47.81 9.69
CA LEU A 29 -7.55 46.43 9.23
C LEU A 29 -8.61 45.71 10.07
N SER A 30 -9.65 45.16 9.43
CA SER A 30 -10.53 44.19 10.07
C SER A 30 -9.65 42.98 10.38
N ALA A 31 -8.88 43.06 11.46
CA ALA A 31 -8.01 42.00 11.90
C ALA A 31 -8.92 40.83 12.27
N GLN A 32 -8.79 39.77 11.49
CA GLN A 32 -9.59 38.57 11.65
C GLN A 32 -8.94 37.73 12.74
N ALA A 33 -9.75 36.96 13.47
CA ALA A 33 -9.23 35.99 14.42
C ALA A 33 -8.12 35.13 13.78
N PRO A 34 -7.07 34.75 14.54
CA PRO A 34 -6.02 33.87 14.04
C PRO A 34 -6.59 32.59 13.42
N THR A 35 -5.96 32.09 12.36
CA THR A 35 -6.25 30.74 11.86
C THR A 35 -5.47 29.75 12.68
N VAL A 36 -6.16 28.76 13.22
CA VAL A 36 -5.59 27.72 14.07
C VAL A 36 -6.00 26.37 13.51
N VAL A 37 -5.05 25.45 13.39
CA VAL A 37 -5.30 24.07 12.99
C VAL A 37 -4.79 23.17 14.09
N THR A 38 -5.70 22.46 14.75
CA THR A 38 -5.38 21.38 15.69
C THR A 38 -4.89 20.18 14.87
N ASP A 39 -3.73 19.61 15.21
CA ASP A 39 -3.30 18.33 14.64
C ASP A 39 -4.25 17.24 15.13
N THR A 40 -4.77 16.43 14.22
CA THR A 40 -5.71 15.35 14.55
C THR A 40 -5.03 14.22 15.32
N ARG A 41 -3.70 14.11 15.24
CA ARG A 41 -2.92 13.15 16.02
C ARG A 41 -2.71 13.67 17.45
N SER A 42 -2.72 12.73 18.39
CA SER A 42 -2.44 13.02 19.80
C SER A 42 -1.76 11.82 20.47
N ALA A 43 -1.13 12.08 21.61
CA ALA A 43 -0.70 11.05 22.54
C ALA A 43 -1.35 11.29 23.91
N ARG A 44 -1.49 10.23 24.70
CA ARG A 44 -2.22 10.28 25.97
C ARG A 44 -1.60 9.34 26.99
N GLY A 45 -1.71 9.75 28.25
CA GLY A 45 -1.44 8.93 29.42
C GLY A 45 -2.70 8.76 30.28
N ALA A 46 -2.51 8.34 31.53
CA ALA A 46 -3.59 8.26 32.50
C ALA A 46 -3.98 9.65 33.03
N THR A 47 -3.00 10.49 33.36
CA THR A 47 -3.26 11.80 33.98
C THR A 47 -2.85 12.99 33.11
N MET A 48 -2.53 12.73 31.84
CA MET A 48 -2.08 13.77 30.92
C MET A 48 -2.34 13.43 29.45
N ALA A 49 -2.31 14.45 28.61
CA ALA A 49 -2.41 14.30 27.16
C ALA A 49 -1.56 15.33 26.42
N PHE A 50 -1.30 15.06 25.15
CA PHE A 50 -0.38 15.81 24.32
C PHE A 50 -1.01 16.14 22.97
N GLY A 51 -0.93 17.41 22.56
CA GLY A 51 -1.45 17.88 21.27
C GLY A 51 -0.43 18.71 20.51
N ARG A 52 -0.65 18.87 19.20
CA ARG A 52 0.13 19.75 18.31
C ARG A 52 -0.81 20.64 17.54
N ALA A 53 -0.32 21.79 17.08
CA ALA A 53 -1.11 22.71 16.30
C ALA A 53 -0.26 23.67 15.48
N THR A 54 -0.86 24.20 14.42
CA THR A 54 -0.29 25.30 13.63
C THR A 54 -1.12 26.57 13.84
N PHE A 55 -0.45 27.72 13.76
CA PHE A 55 -1.04 29.01 14.08
C PHE A 55 -0.62 30.03 13.04
N LYS A 56 -1.58 30.79 12.51
CA LYS A 56 -1.35 31.85 11.54
C LYS A 56 -2.06 33.13 11.98
N ALA A 57 -1.30 34.20 12.12
CA ALA A 57 -1.83 35.54 12.38
C ALA A 57 -2.57 36.08 11.13
N ASN A 58 -3.70 36.75 11.33
CA ASN A 58 -4.52 37.32 10.26
C ASN A 58 -4.65 38.86 10.43
N GLY A 59 -3.51 39.54 10.38
CA GLY A 59 -3.40 41.00 10.52
C GLY A 59 -2.89 41.44 11.89
N SER A 60 -3.43 40.89 12.98
CA SER A 60 -2.94 41.13 14.34
C SER A 60 -1.98 40.04 14.81
N ALA A 61 -0.85 40.43 15.42
CA ALA A 61 0.13 39.49 15.94
C ALA A 61 -0.47 38.60 17.04
N ILE A 62 -0.12 37.32 17.02
CA ILE A 62 -0.53 36.37 18.07
C ILE A 62 0.25 36.67 19.34
N THR A 63 -0.46 36.95 20.43
CA THR A 63 0.12 37.23 21.76
C THR A 63 0.08 36.01 22.67
N GLU A 64 -0.82 35.07 22.41
CA GLU A 64 -0.95 33.84 23.19
C GLU A 64 -1.45 32.70 22.30
N ARG A 65 -0.96 31.48 22.57
CA ARG A 65 -1.42 30.26 21.94
C ARG A 65 -1.34 29.09 22.92
N GLY A 66 -2.25 28.15 22.79
CA GLY A 66 -2.38 27.05 23.73
C GLY A 66 -3.37 25.99 23.28
N PHE A 67 -3.70 25.10 24.21
CA PHE A 67 -4.81 24.15 24.09
C PHE A 67 -5.83 24.44 25.18
N CYS A 68 -7.11 24.25 24.83
CA CYS A 68 -8.22 24.22 25.77
C CYS A 68 -8.92 22.85 25.73
N TRP A 69 -9.44 22.37 26.86
CA TRP A 69 -10.12 21.08 26.94
C TRP A 69 -11.26 21.05 27.97
N SER A 70 -12.22 20.18 27.73
CA SER A 70 -13.38 19.93 28.60
C SER A 70 -13.81 18.46 28.54
N ALA A 71 -14.30 17.92 29.66
CA ALA A 71 -14.94 16.60 29.70
C ALA A 71 -16.43 16.67 29.33
N GLU A 72 -17.01 17.88 29.28
CA GLU A 72 -18.45 18.11 29.14
C GLU A 72 -18.78 18.77 27.79
N THR A 73 -17.95 19.73 27.35
CA THR A 73 -18.19 20.54 26.16
C THR A 73 -17.43 19.98 24.95
N LYS A 74 -18.15 19.61 23.87
CA LYS A 74 -17.52 19.11 22.62
C LYS A 74 -16.61 20.15 21.94
N GLU A 75 -16.92 21.43 22.11
CA GLU A 75 -16.16 22.56 21.55
C GLU A 75 -15.61 23.46 22.68
N PRO A 76 -14.53 23.05 23.36
CA PRO A 76 -13.97 23.81 24.48
C PRO A 76 -13.43 25.17 24.02
N THR A 77 -13.46 26.11 24.97
CA THR A 77 -13.03 27.50 24.80
C THR A 77 -11.94 27.85 25.81
N VAL A 78 -11.44 29.09 25.77
CA VAL A 78 -10.45 29.56 26.75
C VAL A 78 -11.01 29.74 28.16
N ASN A 79 -12.33 29.62 28.33
CA ASN A 79 -13.00 29.66 29.64
C ASN A 79 -13.04 28.28 30.30
N ASP A 80 -12.74 27.21 29.55
CA ASP A 80 -12.55 25.86 30.08
C ASP A 80 -11.11 25.70 30.62
N ASN A 81 -10.65 24.46 30.80
CA ASN A 81 -9.26 24.22 31.17
C ASN A 81 -8.34 24.60 30.02
N THR A 82 -7.20 25.22 30.32
CA THR A 82 -6.22 25.63 29.30
C THR A 82 -4.77 25.31 29.69
N THR A 83 -3.92 25.15 28.69
CA THR A 83 -2.47 24.98 28.85
C THR A 83 -1.73 25.80 27.82
N ARG A 84 -0.61 26.38 28.27
CA ARG A 84 0.42 27.00 27.44
C ARG A 84 1.77 26.31 27.64
N THR A 85 1.79 25.26 28.46
CA THR A 85 2.99 24.49 28.76
C THR A 85 3.31 23.61 27.56
N THR A 86 4.56 23.67 27.12
CA THR A 86 5.03 22.93 25.95
C THR A 86 6.29 22.14 26.23
N LEU A 87 6.42 21.02 25.54
CA LEU A 87 7.65 20.30 25.34
C LEU A 87 8.18 20.60 23.93
N SER A 88 9.49 20.39 23.71
CA SER A 88 10.12 20.55 22.40
C SER A 88 10.64 19.21 21.90
N ASN A 89 10.06 18.72 20.80
CA ASN A 89 10.56 17.59 20.03
C ASN A 89 10.16 17.79 18.57
N ASN A 90 11.11 18.13 17.69
CA ASN A 90 10.86 18.50 16.29
C ASN A 90 9.66 19.46 16.10
N GLY A 91 9.56 20.45 16.98
CA GLY A 91 8.41 21.35 17.11
C GLY A 91 7.80 21.33 18.51
N LEU A 92 6.76 22.14 18.72
CA LEU A 92 6.09 22.24 20.01
C LEU A 92 5.05 21.15 20.21
N ILE A 93 5.05 20.54 21.39
CA ILE A 93 4.01 19.64 21.90
C ILE A 93 3.34 20.35 23.07
N TYR A 94 2.04 20.57 23.04
CA TYR A 94 1.27 21.14 24.14
C TYR A 94 0.91 20.05 25.15
N TRP A 95 1.20 20.31 26.42
CA TRP A 95 1.06 19.34 27.50
C TRP A 95 -0.12 19.70 28.41
N MET A 96 -1.17 18.87 28.35
CA MET A 96 -2.35 18.93 29.21
C MET A 96 -2.08 18.04 30.43
N LYS A 97 -1.95 18.65 31.61
CA LYS A 97 -1.61 17.96 32.88
C LYS A 97 -2.82 17.86 33.80
N GLY A 98 -2.81 16.90 34.72
CA GLY A 98 -3.80 16.80 35.78
C GLY A 98 -5.18 16.36 35.28
N LEU A 99 -5.21 15.58 34.20
CA LEU A 99 -6.44 14.95 33.72
C LEU A 99 -6.85 13.80 34.64
N ALA A 100 -8.14 13.53 34.74
CA ALA A 100 -8.64 12.36 35.44
C ALA A 100 -8.34 11.10 34.58
N PRO A 101 -7.88 9.99 35.19
CA PRO A 101 -7.79 8.70 34.51
C PRO A 101 -9.13 8.23 33.95
N ALA A 102 -9.08 7.37 32.93
CA ALA A 102 -10.24 6.73 32.33
C ALA A 102 -11.40 7.71 32.02
N THR A 103 -11.09 8.84 31.39
CA THR A 103 -12.04 9.94 31.16
C THR A 103 -11.98 10.42 29.71
N LYS A 104 -13.17 10.65 29.11
CA LYS A 104 -13.31 11.24 27.78
C LYS A 104 -13.19 12.76 27.88
N TYR A 105 -12.33 13.35 27.05
CA TYR A 105 -12.14 14.79 26.89
C TYR A 105 -12.27 15.20 25.43
N TYR A 106 -12.76 16.41 25.19
CA TYR A 106 -12.60 17.13 23.95
C TYR A 106 -11.54 18.21 24.14
N ALA A 107 -10.62 18.34 23.21
CA ALA A 107 -9.51 19.29 23.26
C ALA A 107 -9.32 19.99 21.91
N ARG A 108 -8.96 21.26 21.91
CA ARG A 108 -8.62 21.98 20.68
C ARG A 108 -7.61 23.09 20.92
N ALA A 109 -6.84 23.41 19.89
CA ALA A 109 -5.88 24.49 19.95
C ALA A 109 -6.58 25.86 19.84
N TYR A 110 -6.01 26.88 20.48
CA TYR A 110 -6.46 28.27 20.37
C TYR A 110 -5.29 29.24 20.21
N ALA A 111 -5.57 30.41 19.63
CA ALA A 111 -4.65 31.54 19.62
C ALA A 111 -5.39 32.86 19.82
N LYS A 112 -4.83 33.72 20.64
CA LYS A 112 -5.31 35.07 20.92
C LYS A 112 -4.38 36.10 20.28
N ALA A 113 -4.97 37.03 19.54
CA ALA A 113 -4.25 38.13 18.92
C ALA A 113 -4.21 39.38 19.82
N ALA A 114 -3.31 40.32 19.49
CA ALA A 114 -3.10 41.56 20.23
C ALA A 114 -4.34 42.47 20.32
N ASP A 115 -5.28 42.34 19.38
CA ASP A 115 -6.57 43.06 19.37
C ASP A 115 -7.66 42.38 20.22
N GLY A 116 -7.35 41.25 20.85
CA GLY A 116 -8.26 40.48 21.68
C GLY A 116 -9.06 39.40 20.96
N SER A 117 -9.01 39.31 19.63
CA SER A 117 -9.67 38.24 18.87
C SER A 117 -9.06 36.86 19.19
N ILE A 118 -9.91 35.82 19.21
CA ILE A 118 -9.49 34.45 19.50
C ILE A 118 -9.89 33.53 18.35
N GLY A 119 -8.90 32.83 17.81
CA GLY A 119 -9.10 31.76 16.84
C GLY A 119 -8.97 30.41 17.50
N TYR A 120 -9.67 29.42 16.96
CA TYR A 120 -9.65 28.05 17.44
C TYR A 120 -9.56 27.08 16.25
N GLY A 121 -8.89 25.95 16.47
CA GLY A 121 -8.91 24.82 15.53
C GLY A 121 -10.05 23.86 15.84
N ASP A 122 -10.16 22.81 15.02
CA ASP A 122 -11.13 21.74 15.22
C ASP A 122 -10.86 20.98 16.53
N ALA A 123 -11.93 20.49 17.16
CA ALA A 123 -11.85 19.68 18.36
C ALA A 123 -11.45 18.23 18.04
N ILE A 124 -10.56 17.69 18.88
CA ILE A 124 -10.17 16.29 18.89
C ILE A 124 -10.67 15.63 20.16
N LYS A 125 -10.98 14.33 20.06
CA LYS A 125 -11.40 13.52 21.20
C LYS A 125 -10.22 12.73 21.75
N ILE A 126 -10.04 12.79 23.08
CA ILE A 126 -8.96 12.12 23.79
C ILE A 126 -9.60 11.33 24.94
N ILE A 127 -9.24 10.06 25.08
CA ILE A 127 -9.68 9.23 26.21
C ILE A 127 -8.46 8.85 27.03
N THR A 128 -8.35 9.39 28.25
CA THR A 128 -7.23 9.06 29.13
C THR A 128 -7.28 7.58 29.52
N LEU A 129 -6.10 7.03 29.80
CA LEU A 129 -5.94 5.64 30.22
C LEU A 129 -6.40 5.47 31.68
N PRO A 130 -6.81 4.26 32.10
CA PRO A 130 -6.74 3.89 33.51
C PRO A 130 -5.31 4.07 34.03
N GLU A 131 -5.17 4.43 35.30
CA GLU A 131 -3.86 4.62 35.92
C GLU A 131 -3.13 3.28 36.06
N GLY A 132 -1.83 3.27 35.74
CA GLY A 132 -0.98 2.12 35.96
C GLY A 132 -0.86 1.82 37.46
N THR A 133 -0.66 0.55 37.79
CA THR A 133 -0.55 0.09 39.18
C THR A 133 0.76 -0.64 39.42
N ILE A 134 1.83 -0.21 38.73
CA ILE A 134 3.16 -0.78 38.88
C ILE A 134 3.65 -0.48 40.29
N SER A 135 4.17 -1.51 40.94
CA SER A 135 4.78 -1.43 42.27
C SER A 135 6.21 -1.97 42.22
N TRP A 136 7.01 -1.62 43.23
CA TRP A 136 8.42 -1.99 43.23
C TRP A 136 8.99 -2.15 44.65
N SER A 137 10.09 -2.89 44.74
CA SER A 137 10.96 -2.92 45.92
C SER A 137 12.41 -2.89 45.50
N TYR A 138 13.28 -2.38 46.37
CA TYR A 138 14.72 -2.48 46.21
C TYR A 138 15.39 -2.98 47.49
N ASP A 139 16.31 -3.93 47.37
CA ASP A 139 16.98 -4.57 48.51
C ASP A 139 18.01 -3.69 49.23
N ASN A 140 18.37 -2.54 48.65
CA ASN A 140 19.37 -1.61 49.19
C ASN A 140 20.73 -2.26 49.47
N GLY A 141 21.14 -3.24 48.66
CA GLY A 141 22.42 -3.94 48.84
C GLY A 141 23.68 -3.16 48.47
N GLY A 142 23.57 -1.91 47.97
CA GLY A 142 24.70 -1.06 47.62
C GLY A 142 25.18 -0.16 48.77
N SER A 143 26.13 0.74 48.48
CA SER A 143 26.47 1.84 49.39
C SER A 143 25.34 2.88 49.49
N ASP A 144 25.33 3.72 50.53
CA ASP A 144 24.30 4.74 50.74
C ASP A 144 24.08 5.65 49.51
N ALA A 145 25.17 6.01 48.81
CA ALA A 145 25.09 6.85 47.62
C ALA A 145 24.52 6.11 46.41
N GLU A 146 24.84 4.82 46.25
CA GLU A 146 24.26 3.96 45.20
C GLU A 146 22.78 3.71 45.49
N ASN A 147 22.46 3.37 46.73
CA ASN A 147 21.08 3.12 47.17
C ASN A 147 20.21 4.36 46.94
N THR A 148 20.71 5.55 47.26
CA THR A 148 19.98 6.81 47.02
C THR A 148 19.71 7.02 45.53
N ARG A 149 20.70 6.79 44.66
CA ARG A 149 20.52 6.94 43.20
C ARG A 149 19.51 5.93 42.65
N ILE A 150 19.64 4.66 43.04
CA ILE A 150 18.77 3.58 42.54
C ILE A 150 17.33 3.78 43.03
N ASN A 151 17.09 4.08 44.31
CA ASN A 151 15.74 4.36 44.82
C ASN A 151 15.07 5.52 44.06
N ASN A 152 15.80 6.63 43.85
CA ASN A 152 15.29 7.77 43.10
C ASN A 152 15.00 7.40 41.64
N ALA A 153 15.86 6.61 41.01
CA ALA A 153 15.70 6.17 39.64
C ALA A 153 14.46 5.28 39.46
N VAL A 154 14.27 4.28 40.33
CA VAL A 154 13.12 3.36 40.29
C VAL A 154 11.82 4.08 40.61
N SER A 155 11.79 4.91 41.66
CA SER A 155 10.61 5.72 42.01
C SER A 155 10.16 6.56 40.81
N ARG A 156 11.08 7.30 40.18
CA ARG A 156 10.76 8.16 39.03
C ARG A 156 10.27 7.35 37.83
N CYS A 157 10.88 6.20 37.54
CA CYS A 157 10.41 5.31 36.46
C CYS A 157 8.95 4.90 36.68
N VAL A 158 8.63 4.42 37.89
CA VAL A 158 7.28 3.99 38.26
C VAL A 158 6.29 5.15 38.26
N ASP A 159 6.68 6.34 38.72
CA ASP A 159 5.82 7.53 38.68
C ASP A 159 5.47 7.93 37.23
N TYR A 160 6.45 7.93 36.33
CA TYR A 160 6.19 8.17 34.90
C TYR A 160 5.28 7.10 34.31
N TRP A 161 5.59 5.82 34.53
CA TRP A 161 4.83 4.74 33.92
C TRP A 161 3.40 4.64 34.47
N ASN A 162 3.16 4.83 35.76
CA ASN A 162 1.81 4.82 36.32
C ASN A 162 0.97 6.00 35.81
N SER A 163 1.58 7.17 35.61
CA SER A 163 0.87 8.36 35.11
C SER A 163 0.65 8.38 33.58
N LEU A 164 1.42 7.59 32.81
CA LEU A 164 1.41 7.57 31.35
C LEU A 164 0.92 6.28 30.71
N THR A 165 0.81 5.19 31.47
CA THR A 165 0.41 3.87 30.96
C THR A 165 -0.75 3.31 31.76
N SER A 166 -1.42 2.30 31.22
CA SER A 166 -2.41 1.48 31.93
C SER A 166 -1.82 0.14 32.39
N ILE A 167 -0.49 0.03 32.49
CA ILE A 167 0.17 -1.21 32.86
C ILE A 167 -0.12 -1.50 34.33
N GLY A 168 -0.85 -2.59 34.57
CA GLY A 168 -1.22 -3.07 35.89
C GLY A 168 -0.61 -4.44 36.19
N GLY A 169 -0.51 -4.77 37.49
CA GLY A 169 -0.04 -6.08 37.96
C GLY A 169 1.46 -6.36 37.77
N LEU A 170 2.25 -5.38 37.34
CA LEU A 170 3.71 -5.50 37.27
C LEU A 170 4.34 -5.17 38.63
N TYR A 171 5.26 -6.03 39.08
CA TYR A 171 6.08 -5.80 40.27
C TYR A 171 7.56 -5.80 39.90
N LEU A 172 8.24 -4.66 40.09
CA LEU A 172 9.68 -4.55 39.87
C LEU A 172 10.43 -4.95 41.15
N SER A 173 11.01 -6.15 41.16
CA SER A 173 11.88 -6.64 42.22
C SER A 173 13.33 -6.27 41.91
N VAL A 174 13.77 -5.13 42.42
CA VAL A 174 15.09 -4.55 42.12
C VAL A 174 16.12 -5.02 43.15
N HIS A 175 17.30 -5.41 42.66
CA HIS A 175 18.40 -5.91 43.47
C HIS A 175 19.71 -5.20 43.12
N TYR A 176 20.57 -5.01 44.12
CA TYR A 176 21.93 -4.57 43.87
C TYR A 176 22.82 -5.74 43.45
N GLY A 177 23.45 -5.63 42.28
CA GLY A 177 24.32 -6.65 41.72
C GLY A 177 25.77 -6.18 41.64
N ALA A 178 26.57 -6.43 42.68
CA ALA A 178 27.98 -6.01 42.70
C ALA A 178 28.83 -6.56 41.52
N SER A 179 28.41 -7.70 40.94
CA SER A 179 29.05 -8.31 39.76
C SER A 179 28.32 -8.03 38.43
N THR A 180 27.21 -7.29 38.46
CA THR A 180 26.49 -6.87 37.25
C THR A 180 27.18 -5.62 36.68
N PRO A 181 27.72 -5.63 35.45
CA PRO A 181 28.45 -4.47 34.91
C PRO A 181 27.56 -3.24 34.65
N THR A 182 26.28 -3.46 34.32
CA THR A 182 25.30 -2.45 33.93
C THR A 182 24.00 -2.62 34.75
N ALA A 183 22.90 -2.98 34.11
CA ALA A 183 21.69 -3.50 34.70
C ALA A 183 21.16 -4.64 33.81
N ASP A 184 20.27 -5.47 34.35
CA ASP A 184 19.57 -6.52 33.61
C ASP A 184 18.21 -6.79 34.23
N CYS A 185 17.20 -7.10 33.40
CA CYS A 185 15.86 -7.42 33.87
C CYS A 185 15.23 -8.58 33.09
N SER A 186 14.54 -9.46 33.81
CA SER A 186 13.72 -10.52 33.22
C SER A 186 12.31 -10.03 32.93
N TYR A 187 11.62 -10.73 32.02
CA TYR A 187 10.16 -10.61 31.92
C TYR A 187 9.51 -10.79 33.29
N GLY A 188 8.53 -9.95 33.62
CA GLY A 188 7.86 -9.96 34.92
C GLY A 188 8.55 -9.15 36.02
N GLY A 189 9.71 -8.52 35.76
CA GLY A 189 10.21 -7.44 36.60
C GLY A 189 11.28 -7.80 37.63
N TRP A 190 11.92 -8.97 37.57
CA TRP A 190 13.12 -9.21 38.37
C TRP A 190 14.30 -8.47 37.75
N MET A 191 14.92 -7.56 38.50
CA MET A 191 15.91 -6.61 37.98
C MET A 191 17.16 -6.56 38.86
N ARG A 192 18.33 -6.45 38.25
CA ARG A 192 19.60 -6.14 38.91
C ARG A 192 20.20 -4.85 38.40
N VAL A 193 20.81 -4.08 39.29
CA VAL A 193 21.55 -2.85 38.96
C VAL A 193 22.96 -2.92 39.55
N GLY A 194 23.96 -2.64 38.72
CA GLY A 194 25.38 -2.70 39.04
C GLY A 194 25.96 -1.49 39.78
N PRO A 195 27.24 -1.53 40.17
CA PRO A 195 27.93 -0.44 40.88
C PRO A 195 28.18 0.82 40.04
N ASN A 196 28.15 0.70 38.71
CA ASN A 196 28.49 1.84 37.85
C ASN A 196 27.38 2.91 37.89
N SER A 197 27.71 4.07 38.46
CA SER A 197 26.79 5.21 38.63
C SER A 197 26.13 5.72 37.34
N SER A 198 26.73 5.49 36.16
CA SER A 198 26.10 5.85 34.87
C SER A 198 24.89 4.99 34.53
N TYR A 199 24.76 3.81 35.13
CA TYR A 199 23.64 2.87 34.97
C TYR A 199 22.68 2.87 36.17
N GLN A 200 22.84 3.82 37.09
CA GLN A 200 21.97 4.01 38.26
C GLN A 200 21.03 5.22 38.05
N GLN A 201 20.57 5.41 36.80
CA GLN A 201 19.77 6.56 36.36
C GLN A 201 18.35 6.13 36.01
N THR A 202 17.39 7.09 36.00
CA THR A 202 15.99 6.81 35.63
C THR A 202 15.89 6.17 34.25
N GLY A 203 16.63 6.64 33.24
CA GLY A 203 16.59 6.05 31.91
C GLY A 203 17.06 4.61 31.87
N THR A 204 18.04 4.22 32.69
CA THR A 204 18.43 2.81 32.84
C THR A 204 17.29 1.98 33.41
N ILE A 205 16.61 2.45 34.46
CA ILE A 205 15.48 1.69 35.02
C ILE A 205 14.30 1.61 34.04
N MET A 206 14.06 2.67 33.25
CA MET A 206 13.03 2.64 32.19
C MET A 206 13.39 1.67 31.07
N HIS A 207 14.67 1.59 30.69
CA HIS A 207 15.18 0.60 29.76
C HIS A 207 14.94 -0.83 30.27
N GLU A 208 15.36 -1.11 31.49
CA GLU A 208 15.16 -2.43 32.10
C GLU A 208 13.67 -2.76 32.30
N ALA A 209 12.83 -1.76 32.59
CA ALA A 209 11.39 -1.95 32.67
C ALA A 209 10.77 -2.32 31.32
N LEU A 210 11.35 -1.92 30.17
CA LEU A 210 10.92 -2.41 28.85
C LEU A 210 11.10 -3.93 28.75
N HIS A 211 12.22 -4.45 29.27
CA HIS A 211 12.43 -5.90 29.36
C HIS A 211 11.43 -6.57 30.31
N ALA A 212 11.05 -5.90 31.40
CA ALA A 212 10.02 -6.39 32.31
C ALA A 212 8.66 -6.60 31.61
N ILE A 213 8.33 -5.77 30.61
CA ILE A 213 7.07 -5.83 29.84
C ILE A 213 7.16 -6.59 28.52
N GLY A 214 8.28 -7.27 28.26
CA GLY A 214 8.38 -8.22 27.15
C GLY A 214 9.24 -7.78 25.97
N VAL A 215 9.76 -6.54 25.96
CA VAL A 215 10.71 -6.11 24.93
C VAL A 215 11.97 -6.96 25.09
N GLY A 216 12.33 -7.70 24.04
CA GLY A 216 13.48 -8.61 24.06
C GLY A 216 13.30 -9.91 24.84
N THR A 217 12.34 -9.97 25.76
CA THR A 217 12.16 -11.09 26.70
C THR A 217 10.92 -11.93 26.44
N HIS A 218 9.94 -11.41 25.67
CA HIS A 218 8.73 -12.13 25.29
C HIS A 218 8.79 -12.63 23.84
N SER A 219 8.17 -13.78 23.56
CA SER A 219 8.20 -14.43 22.25
C SER A 219 7.55 -13.61 21.13
N VAL A 220 6.56 -12.78 21.47
CA VAL A 220 5.96 -11.80 20.54
C VAL A 220 6.98 -10.78 20.06
N TRP A 221 8.02 -10.47 20.86
CA TRP A 221 9.11 -9.59 20.44
C TRP A 221 10.23 -10.36 19.73
N ASN A 222 10.82 -11.33 20.42
CA ASN A 222 12.08 -11.97 20.00
C ASN A 222 11.90 -13.21 19.12
N GLY A 223 10.66 -13.70 18.94
CA GLY A 223 10.37 -14.90 18.17
C GLY A 223 10.65 -14.72 16.68
N SER A 224 11.21 -15.74 16.05
CA SER A 224 11.43 -15.78 14.59
C SER A 224 10.13 -15.74 13.76
N THR A 225 9.00 -15.96 14.42
CA THR A 225 7.64 -15.92 13.87
C THR A 225 6.81 -14.78 14.46
N SER A 226 7.45 -13.74 15.03
CA SER A 226 6.74 -12.59 15.59
C SER A 226 5.75 -12.01 14.56
N PRO A 227 4.47 -11.85 14.92
CA PRO A 227 3.50 -11.19 14.04
C PRO A 227 3.64 -9.67 14.02
N LEU A 228 4.43 -9.11 14.94
CA LEU A 228 4.53 -7.68 15.21
C LEU A 228 5.94 -7.12 14.99
N ARG A 229 6.95 -7.93 14.67
CA ARG A 229 8.29 -7.45 14.31
C ARG A 229 8.73 -8.06 12.99
N ALA A 230 9.09 -7.22 12.02
CA ALA A 230 9.59 -7.68 10.74
C ALA A 230 10.99 -8.27 10.89
N GLY A 231 11.23 -9.41 10.23
CA GLY A 231 12.52 -10.10 10.26
C GLY A 231 12.79 -10.85 11.56
N SER A 232 13.79 -11.74 11.55
CA SER A 232 14.15 -12.58 12.70
C SER A 232 15.23 -11.95 13.61
N GLY A 233 16.08 -11.08 13.06
CA GLY A 233 17.19 -10.44 13.78
C GLY A 233 16.89 -9.01 14.20
N THR A 234 16.87 -8.09 13.25
CA THR A 234 16.48 -6.69 13.43
C THR A 234 15.40 -6.34 12.42
N GLY A 235 14.42 -5.53 12.84
CA GLY A 235 13.49 -4.92 11.91
C GLY A 235 12.39 -4.11 12.57
N ARG A 236 11.47 -3.66 11.74
CA ARG A 236 10.42 -2.71 12.11
C ARG A 236 9.35 -3.37 12.98
N TRP A 237 8.92 -2.69 14.03
CA TRP A 237 7.69 -3.03 14.74
C TRP A 237 6.47 -2.66 13.88
N LEU A 238 5.56 -3.62 13.69
CA LEU A 238 4.48 -3.58 12.71
C LEU A 238 3.15 -3.12 13.32
N GLY A 239 3.11 -2.83 14.61
CA GLY A 239 1.92 -2.33 15.29
C GLY A 239 1.57 -0.89 14.92
N ASP A 240 0.27 -0.62 14.77
CA ASP A 240 -0.27 0.67 14.31
C ASP A 240 -0.24 1.72 15.45
N ARG A 241 -0.47 1.32 16.71
CA ARG A 241 -0.48 2.23 17.86
C ARG A 241 0.89 2.82 18.13
N ALA A 242 1.94 1.99 18.18
CA ALA A 242 3.30 2.50 18.35
C ALA A 242 3.71 3.40 17.18
N THR A 243 3.29 3.08 15.96
CA THR A 243 3.53 3.91 14.77
C THR A 243 2.85 5.29 14.90
N ASP A 244 1.59 5.34 15.28
CA ASP A 244 0.83 6.59 15.47
C ASP A 244 1.43 7.47 16.56
N VAL A 245 1.71 6.89 17.72
CA VAL A 245 2.32 7.59 18.86
C VAL A 245 3.68 8.15 18.47
N LEU A 246 4.53 7.35 17.81
CA LEU A 246 5.85 7.78 17.39
C LEU A 246 5.77 8.93 16.38
N ARG A 247 4.91 8.81 15.37
CA ARG A 247 4.72 9.83 14.33
C ARG A 247 4.20 11.15 14.90
N PHE A 248 3.30 11.09 15.86
CA PHE A 248 2.88 12.27 16.61
C PHE A 248 4.05 12.85 17.42
N TRP A 249 4.73 12.01 18.21
CA TRP A 249 5.75 12.45 19.16
C TRP A 249 6.96 13.07 18.45
N ASP A 250 7.40 12.48 17.33
CA ASP A 250 8.54 12.94 16.53
C ASP A 250 8.19 14.01 15.50
N ASN A 251 6.90 14.38 15.39
CA ASN A 251 6.37 15.25 14.35
C ASN A 251 6.74 14.78 12.93
N SER A 252 6.53 13.50 12.66
CA SER A 252 6.91 12.85 11.41
C SER A 252 5.74 12.08 10.81
N THR A 253 5.68 12.00 9.47
CA THR A 253 4.72 11.15 8.75
C THR A 253 5.32 9.80 8.36
N THR A 254 6.63 9.62 8.52
CA THR A 254 7.38 8.44 8.05
C THR A 254 8.13 7.72 9.17
N ALA A 255 8.13 8.26 10.40
CA ALA A 255 8.79 7.62 11.52
C ALA A 255 8.24 6.20 11.76
N VAL A 256 9.15 5.30 12.12
CA VAL A 256 8.90 3.89 12.40
C VAL A 256 9.71 3.45 13.61
N LEU A 257 9.11 2.58 14.42
CA LEU A 257 9.80 1.93 15.54
C LEU A 257 10.56 0.71 15.00
N ASN A 258 11.82 0.56 15.38
CA ASN A 258 12.66 -0.57 15.04
C ASN A 258 13.06 -1.32 16.31
N GLY A 259 13.35 -2.59 16.17
CA GLY A 259 13.87 -3.40 17.26
C GLY A 259 14.75 -4.54 16.78
N ASP A 260 15.78 -4.83 17.55
CA ASP A 260 16.52 -6.09 17.43
C ASP A 260 15.88 -7.16 18.34
N VAL A 261 16.57 -8.28 18.55
CA VAL A 261 16.07 -9.37 19.41
C VAL A 261 15.96 -8.99 20.89
N THR A 262 16.55 -7.88 21.31
CA THR A 262 16.64 -7.42 22.70
C THR A 262 16.05 -6.02 22.87
N HIS A 263 16.39 -5.09 21.99
CA HIS A 263 16.28 -3.65 22.16
C HIS A 263 15.26 -3.01 21.19
N LEU A 264 14.81 -1.80 21.53
CA LEU A 264 13.95 -0.98 20.68
C LEU A 264 14.54 0.42 20.43
N TRP A 265 14.23 1.01 19.28
CA TRP A 265 14.54 2.40 18.93
C TRP A 265 13.44 3.03 18.09
N PRO A 266 13.23 4.36 18.19
CA PRO A 266 13.78 5.26 19.21
C PRO A 266 13.14 5.06 20.60
N TYR A 267 13.65 5.78 21.60
CA TYR A 267 13.13 5.81 22.99
C TYR A 267 13.35 4.54 23.84
N GLY A 268 14.18 3.60 23.41
CA GLY A 268 14.56 2.42 24.20
C GLY A 268 15.56 2.68 25.32
N ILE A 269 16.37 3.74 25.21
CA ILE A 269 17.45 4.11 26.16
C ILE A 269 18.42 2.94 26.39
N ASN A 270 18.95 2.39 25.30
CA ASN A 270 19.69 1.11 25.30
C ASN A 270 21.10 1.18 25.87
N GLY A 271 21.46 2.32 26.46
CA GLY A 271 22.69 2.48 27.21
C GLY A 271 22.76 3.85 27.87
N ALA A 272 23.68 4.00 28.82
CA ALA A 272 23.85 5.25 29.57
C ALA A 272 24.11 6.48 28.68
N HIS A 273 24.70 6.28 27.50
CA HIS A 273 24.96 7.35 26.53
C HIS A 273 23.72 7.80 25.75
N GLU A 274 22.64 7.01 25.74
CA GLU A 274 21.34 7.37 25.16
C GLU A 274 20.42 8.08 26.17
N ASP A 275 20.76 8.07 27.47
CA ASP A 275 19.98 8.76 28.50
C ASP A 275 20.32 10.26 28.56
N ALA A 276 19.47 11.08 27.95
CA ALA A 276 19.58 12.52 27.98
C ALA A 276 19.08 13.16 29.29
N GLY A 277 18.45 12.40 30.20
CA GLY A 277 17.94 12.93 31.48
C GLY A 277 16.75 13.87 31.36
N THR A 278 16.06 13.91 30.22
CA THR A 278 15.01 14.90 29.93
C THR A 278 13.59 14.34 30.11
N GLU A 279 12.64 15.20 30.48
CA GLU A 279 11.21 14.83 30.54
C GLU A 279 10.70 14.33 29.18
N VAL A 280 11.14 14.92 28.07
CA VAL A 280 10.72 14.53 26.71
C VAL A 280 11.14 13.09 26.40
N LEU A 281 12.35 12.68 26.80
CA LEU A 281 12.83 11.32 26.62
C LEU A 281 12.03 10.33 27.46
N TYR A 282 11.82 10.63 28.74
CA TYR A 282 11.12 9.74 29.68
C TYR A 282 9.63 9.60 29.33
N ILE A 283 8.95 10.70 28.98
CA ILE A 283 7.57 10.63 28.49
C ILE A 283 7.51 9.84 27.17
N GLY A 284 8.43 10.09 26.23
CA GLY A 284 8.51 9.33 24.98
C GLY A 284 8.67 7.83 25.20
N ASN A 285 9.54 7.42 26.13
CA ASN A 285 9.71 6.02 26.52
C ASN A 285 8.40 5.42 27.06
N SER A 286 7.73 6.09 28.00
CA SER A 286 6.47 5.59 28.58
C SER A 286 5.34 5.49 27.56
N LEU A 287 5.23 6.47 26.64
CA LEU A 287 4.24 6.44 25.57
C LEU A 287 4.47 5.27 24.61
N ILE A 288 5.73 4.99 24.26
CA ILE A 288 6.09 3.84 23.42
C ILE A 288 5.85 2.52 24.17
N ALA A 289 6.19 2.45 25.46
CA ALA A 289 5.94 1.27 26.30
C ALA A 289 4.45 0.90 26.34
N GLN A 290 3.58 1.88 26.55
CA GLN A 290 2.13 1.68 26.43
C GLN A 290 1.76 1.19 25.02
N ALA A 291 2.21 1.89 23.98
CA ALA A 291 1.76 1.65 22.62
C ALA A 291 2.14 0.27 22.08
N VAL A 292 3.34 -0.25 22.39
CA VAL A 292 3.71 -1.62 22.00
C VAL A 292 2.87 -2.67 22.72
N CYS A 293 2.41 -2.37 23.94
CA CYS A 293 1.49 -3.23 24.66
C CYS A 293 0.08 -3.19 24.06
N GLU A 294 -0.40 -2.01 23.64
CA GLU A 294 -1.66 -1.85 22.89
C GLU A 294 -1.63 -2.60 21.55
N ASP A 295 -0.46 -2.70 20.92
CA ASP A 295 -0.28 -3.41 19.65
C ASP A 295 -0.29 -4.94 19.79
N GLY A 296 -0.25 -5.50 21.01
CA GLY A 296 -0.30 -6.95 21.23
C GLY A 296 0.83 -7.53 22.08
N LEU A 297 1.81 -6.73 22.54
CA LEU A 297 2.85 -7.21 23.45
C LEU A 297 2.28 -7.36 24.87
N PRO A 298 2.25 -8.56 25.47
CA PRO A 298 1.67 -8.73 26.81
C PRO A 298 2.61 -8.17 27.89
N PRO A 299 2.17 -7.17 28.69
CA PRO A 299 3.07 -6.48 29.61
C PRO A 299 3.42 -7.28 30.87
N THR A 300 2.61 -8.27 31.26
CA THR A 300 2.88 -9.12 32.43
C THR A 300 2.31 -10.51 32.20
N THR A 301 2.68 -11.47 33.03
CA THR A 301 2.11 -12.83 33.01
C THR A 301 0.61 -12.90 33.32
N SER A 302 0.02 -11.81 33.82
CA SER A 302 -1.43 -11.69 34.03
C SER A 302 -2.19 -11.35 32.74
N PHE A 303 -1.47 -11.00 31.69
CA PHE A 303 -2.00 -10.76 30.36
C PHE A 303 -1.47 -11.83 29.43
N SER A 304 -2.37 -12.57 28.78
CA SER A 304 -1.96 -13.45 27.68
C SER A 304 -1.92 -12.69 26.34
N PHE A 305 -2.52 -11.50 26.26
CA PHE A 305 -2.59 -10.68 25.06
C PHE A 305 -2.31 -9.18 25.34
N GLY A 306 -2.21 -8.35 24.30
CA GLY A 306 -1.96 -6.91 24.44
C GLY A 306 -3.05 -6.14 25.18
N LEU A 307 -2.70 -4.94 25.63
CA LEU A 307 -3.60 -4.05 26.38
C LEU A 307 -4.74 -3.54 25.49
N PRO A 308 -5.98 -3.43 26.02
CA PRO A 308 -7.06 -2.78 25.30
C PRO A 308 -6.80 -1.28 25.09
N CYS A 309 -7.24 -0.75 23.95
CA CYS A 309 -7.03 0.65 23.63
C CYS A 309 -8.18 1.29 22.83
N TYR A 310 -8.32 2.60 22.97
CA TYR A 310 -9.13 3.41 22.06
C TYR A 310 -8.42 3.61 20.71
N SER A 311 -8.67 2.69 19.77
CA SER A 311 -8.15 2.61 18.39
C SER A 311 -9.15 2.96 17.27
N PHE A 312 -10.44 3.06 17.56
CA PHE A 312 -11.51 3.37 16.61
C PHE A 312 -12.26 4.61 17.06
N ASP A 313 -12.26 5.65 16.21
CA ASP A 313 -12.86 6.93 16.57
C ASP A 313 -14.39 6.91 16.41
N GLN A 314 -15.07 6.41 17.44
CA GLN A 314 -16.52 6.18 17.43
C GLN A 314 -17.30 7.31 18.11
N GLU A 315 -18.50 7.65 17.62
CA GLU A 315 -19.48 8.47 18.35
C GLU A 315 -20.67 7.60 18.80
N ASP A 316 -21.05 7.74 20.08
CA ASP A 316 -21.98 6.84 20.78
C ASP A 316 -23.39 6.82 20.14
N ASP A 317 -23.77 7.88 19.43
CA ASP A 317 -25.08 8.12 18.80
C ASP A 317 -25.07 7.95 17.28
N VAL A 318 -23.95 7.52 16.70
CA VAL A 318 -23.81 7.27 15.25
C VAL A 318 -24.07 5.81 14.93
N LYS A 319 -24.85 5.57 13.86
CA LYS A 319 -25.04 4.24 13.27
C LYS A 319 -23.84 3.89 12.39
N TYR A 320 -23.21 2.77 12.71
CA TYR A 320 -22.16 2.16 11.91
C TYR A 320 -22.69 0.93 11.16
N TYR A 321 -22.23 0.77 9.93
CA TYR A 321 -22.51 -0.33 9.04
C TYR A 321 -21.21 -1.10 8.84
N ILE A 322 -21.23 -2.39 9.15
CA ILE A 322 -20.01 -3.17 9.31
C ILE A 322 -19.85 -4.09 8.09
N LYS A 323 -18.70 -4.05 7.43
CA LYS A 323 -18.35 -4.93 6.30
C LYS A 323 -17.17 -5.81 6.66
N ASN A 324 -16.99 -6.96 5.99
CA ASN A 324 -15.74 -7.71 6.12
C ASN A 324 -14.65 -7.10 5.22
N GLU A 325 -13.39 -7.10 5.64
CA GLU A 325 -12.28 -6.54 4.84
C GLU A 325 -11.97 -7.35 3.57
N SER A 326 -12.37 -8.63 3.52
CA SER A 326 -12.08 -9.48 2.37
C SER A 326 -13.08 -9.26 1.23
N ASP A 327 -12.56 -8.97 0.03
CA ASP A 327 -13.35 -8.89 -1.22
C ASP A 327 -14.26 -10.12 -1.40
N GLY A 328 -13.73 -11.32 -1.14
CA GLY A 328 -14.46 -12.59 -1.27
C GLY A 328 -15.56 -12.83 -0.22
N TYR A 329 -15.68 -11.94 0.77
CA TYR A 329 -16.68 -12.02 1.84
C TYR A 329 -17.52 -10.72 1.92
N GLY A 330 -17.61 -10.01 0.79
CA GLY A 330 -18.56 -8.94 0.58
C GLY A 330 -18.10 -7.56 1.08
N LEU A 331 -16.81 -7.21 0.93
CA LEU A 331 -16.30 -5.87 1.20
C LEU A 331 -17.09 -4.76 0.46
N TYR A 332 -17.62 -5.03 -0.73
CA TYR A 332 -18.42 -4.04 -1.47
C TYR A 332 -19.93 -4.30 -1.38
N SER A 333 -20.35 -5.56 -1.25
CA SER A 333 -21.74 -5.96 -1.47
C SER A 333 -22.49 -6.47 -0.23
N SER A 334 -21.81 -6.63 0.91
CA SER A 334 -22.42 -7.22 2.10
C SER A 334 -22.22 -6.38 3.34
N PHE A 335 -23.08 -6.62 4.33
CA PHE A 335 -23.07 -5.99 5.64
C PHE A 335 -23.32 -7.02 6.75
N LEU A 336 -22.75 -6.78 7.94
CA LEU A 336 -23.00 -7.58 9.13
C LEU A 336 -24.38 -7.24 9.71
N VAL A 337 -25.24 -8.24 9.80
CA VAL A 337 -26.65 -8.12 10.15
C VAL A 337 -26.98 -9.08 11.29
N GLU A 338 -27.81 -8.62 12.22
CA GLU A 338 -28.49 -9.50 13.19
C GLU A 338 -29.68 -10.19 12.52
N ASP A 339 -29.72 -11.53 12.57
CA ASP A 339 -30.84 -12.30 12.05
C ASP A 339 -31.98 -12.46 13.09
N ALA A 340 -33.11 -13.04 12.65
CA ALA A 340 -34.27 -13.26 13.51
C ALA A 340 -34.03 -14.22 14.70
N ASN A 341 -32.93 -14.98 14.69
CA ASN A 341 -32.51 -15.87 15.77
C ASN A 341 -31.41 -15.24 16.63
N HIS A 342 -31.16 -13.93 16.49
CA HIS A 342 -30.13 -13.18 17.22
C HIS A 342 -28.70 -13.65 16.91
N LYS A 343 -28.49 -14.18 15.71
CA LYS A 343 -27.16 -14.57 15.21
C LYS A 343 -26.61 -13.50 14.26
N LEU A 344 -25.28 -13.47 14.14
CA LEU A 344 -24.61 -12.57 13.22
C LEU A 344 -24.34 -13.26 11.87
N LYS A 345 -24.74 -12.60 10.79
CA LYS A 345 -24.44 -13.01 9.41
C LYS A 345 -23.93 -11.84 8.61
N TRP A 346 -23.07 -12.09 7.63
CA TRP A 346 -22.77 -11.10 6.60
C TRP A 346 -23.72 -11.37 5.42
N GLN A 347 -24.58 -10.41 5.15
CA GLN A 347 -25.66 -10.53 4.18
C GLN A 347 -25.45 -9.55 3.04
N GLU A 348 -25.64 -10.03 1.81
CA GLU A 348 -25.66 -9.20 0.61
C GLU A 348 -26.81 -8.18 0.69
N MET A 349 -26.46 -6.90 0.52
CA MET A 349 -27.36 -5.76 0.39
C MET A 349 -26.56 -4.53 -0.05
N THR A 350 -27.19 -3.64 -0.81
CA THR A 350 -26.59 -2.35 -1.20
C THR A 350 -26.45 -1.42 0.02
N ALA A 351 -25.56 -0.43 -0.06
CA ALA A 351 -25.42 0.58 0.98
C ALA A 351 -26.71 1.38 1.21
N GLU A 352 -27.51 1.60 0.16
CA GLU A 352 -28.81 2.28 0.27
C GLU A 352 -29.83 1.42 1.04
N GLU A 353 -29.88 0.12 0.77
CA GLU A 353 -30.74 -0.82 1.50
C GLU A 353 -30.29 -0.96 2.95
N ALA A 354 -28.99 -1.09 3.20
CA ALA A 354 -28.42 -1.15 4.54
C ALA A 354 -28.78 0.10 5.35
N ALA A 355 -28.66 1.29 4.76
CA ALA A 355 -29.00 2.56 5.41
C ALA A 355 -30.47 2.68 5.85
N LYS A 356 -31.36 1.88 5.26
CA LYS A 356 -32.79 1.80 5.59
C LYS A 356 -33.12 0.60 6.50
N ASN A 357 -32.14 -0.24 6.83
CA ASN A 357 -32.32 -1.47 7.58
C ASN A 357 -31.57 -1.43 8.90
N ASP A 358 -32.29 -1.16 9.99
CA ASP A 358 -31.69 -1.05 11.33
C ASP A 358 -31.09 -2.37 11.85
N ALA A 359 -31.44 -3.53 11.28
CA ALA A 359 -30.77 -4.79 11.63
C ALA A 359 -29.32 -4.86 11.10
N ALA A 360 -28.98 -4.04 10.09
CA ALA A 360 -27.63 -3.88 9.55
C ALA A 360 -26.82 -2.75 10.24
N ALA A 361 -27.47 -1.98 11.12
CA ALA A 361 -26.87 -0.83 11.78
C ALA A 361 -26.48 -1.16 13.23
N TRP A 362 -25.34 -0.62 13.66
CA TRP A 362 -24.74 -0.87 14.97
C TRP A 362 -24.35 0.44 15.65
N PHE A 363 -24.77 0.63 16.88
CA PHE A 363 -24.16 1.63 17.77
C PHE A 363 -22.91 1.00 18.38
N VAL A 364 -21.79 1.69 18.25
CA VAL A 364 -20.54 1.32 18.92
C VAL A 364 -20.40 2.24 20.12
N THR A 365 -20.06 1.71 21.28
CA THR A 365 -19.73 2.52 22.46
C THR A 365 -18.37 2.11 22.99
N PHE A 366 -17.71 3.00 23.71
CA PHE A 366 -16.43 2.73 24.35
C PHE A 366 -16.51 3.05 25.84
N THR A 367 -16.00 2.14 26.67
CA THR A 367 -15.97 2.32 28.13
C THR A 367 -14.55 2.71 28.58
N PRO A 368 -14.29 3.98 28.96
CA PRO A 368 -12.96 4.42 29.38
C PRO A 368 -12.36 3.64 30.56
N GLY A 369 -13.19 3.15 31.49
CA GLY A 369 -12.74 2.42 32.68
C GLY A 369 -12.01 1.11 32.37
N ASN A 370 -12.44 0.37 31.35
CA ASN A 370 -11.88 -0.93 30.96
C ASN A 370 -11.28 -0.92 29.55
N GLN A 371 -11.40 0.19 28.83
CA GLN A 371 -10.89 0.41 27.47
C GLN A 371 -11.48 -0.53 26.40
N TYR A 372 -12.65 -1.12 26.63
CA TYR A 372 -13.31 -2.00 25.67
C TYR A 372 -14.48 -1.34 24.95
N TYR A 373 -14.74 -1.83 23.74
CA TYR A 373 -15.90 -1.48 22.93
C TYR A 373 -17.06 -2.43 23.21
N GLN A 374 -18.27 -1.91 23.03
CA GLN A 374 -19.50 -2.68 22.99
C GLN A 374 -20.26 -2.32 21.72
N LEU A 375 -20.93 -3.30 21.11
CA LEU A 375 -21.71 -3.10 19.89
C LEU A 375 -23.15 -3.45 20.16
N ARG A 376 -24.07 -2.54 19.86
CA ARG A 376 -25.51 -2.72 20.05
C ARG A 376 -26.24 -2.59 18.73
N ASN A 377 -27.02 -3.60 18.36
CA ASN A 377 -27.81 -3.57 17.13
C ASN A 377 -28.89 -2.48 17.22
N ALA A 378 -29.09 -1.71 16.15
CA ALA A 378 -30.02 -0.60 16.16
C ALA A 378 -31.49 -1.04 16.11
N ALA A 379 -31.82 -2.19 15.52
CA ALA A 379 -33.18 -2.69 15.44
C ALA A 379 -33.67 -3.30 16.77
N THR A 380 -32.84 -4.15 17.39
CA THR A 380 -33.24 -4.89 18.61
C THR A 380 -32.79 -4.22 19.90
N GLY A 381 -31.76 -3.36 19.85
CA GLY A 381 -31.08 -2.85 21.03
C GLY A 381 -30.24 -3.91 21.75
N TYR A 382 -30.01 -5.08 21.16
CA TYR A 382 -29.26 -6.17 21.79
C TYR A 382 -27.75 -5.98 21.56
N TYR A 383 -26.96 -6.38 22.56
CA TYR A 383 -25.51 -6.28 22.49
C TYR A 383 -24.91 -7.51 21.85
N MET A 384 -23.87 -7.33 21.03
CA MET A 384 -22.98 -8.43 20.67
C MET A 384 -22.39 -9.04 21.94
N THR A 385 -22.39 -10.36 22.04
CA THR A 385 -21.85 -11.14 23.16
C THR A 385 -21.03 -12.29 22.62
N TYR A 386 -19.87 -12.52 23.21
CA TYR A 386 -19.13 -13.77 23.05
C TYR A 386 -19.84 -14.89 23.81
N ALA A 387 -19.86 -16.09 23.22
CA ALA A 387 -20.46 -17.27 23.81
C ALA A 387 -19.54 -18.49 23.76
N SER A 388 -18.89 -18.74 22.63
CA SER A 388 -17.98 -19.87 22.44
C SER A 388 -17.09 -19.66 21.22
N THR A 389 -16.11 -20.54 21.03
CA THR A 389 -15.41 -20.68 19.74
C THR A 389 -16.32 -21.32 18.69
N GLY A 390 -16.00 -21.16 17.41
CA GLY A 390 -16.74 -21.78 16.30
C GLY A 390 -17.93 -20.96 15.79
N LEU A 391 -18.79 -21.61 15.00
CA LEU A 391 -19.94 -20.98 14.35
C LEU A 391 -20.87 -20.33 15.38
N ASP A 392 -21.38 -19.14 15.06
CA ASP A 392 -22.26 -18.34 15.92
C ASP A 392 -21.67 -18.05 17.31
N GLY A 393 -20.33 -18.14 17.44
CA GLY A 393 -19.61 -17.93 18.69
C GLY A 393 -19.70 -16.51 19.25
N ILE A 394 -20.02 -15.54 18.38
CA ILE A 394 -20.51 -14.21 18.77
C ILE A 394 -21.92 -14.05 18.20
N ARG A 395 -22.85 -13.66 19.07
CA ARG A 395 -24.27 -13.47 18.77
C ARG A 395 -24.77 -12.21 19.47
N THR A 396 -26.07 -11.90 19.39
CA THR A 396 -26.66 -10.80 20.16
C THR A 396 -27.46 -11.29 21.36
N VAL A 397 -27.54 -10.47 22.40
CA VAL A 397 -28.32 -10.76 23.62
C VAL A 397 -28.91 -9.49 24.23
N SER A 398 -30.12 -9.61 24.78
CA SER A 398 -30.76 -8.53 25.54
C SER A 398 -30.03 -8.29 26.87
N ARG A 399 -29.53 -7.07 27.06
CA ARG A 399 -28.92 -6.62 28.31
C ARG A 399 -29.38 -5.22 28.66
N THR A 400 -29.61 -4.98 29.95
CA THR A 400 -29.80 -3.63 30.47
C THR A 400 -28.47 -2.87 30.53
N GLN A 401 -27.38 -3.58 30.84
CA GLN A 401 -26.00 -3.07 30.87
C GLN A 401 -25.04 -4.18 30.41
N PRO A 402 -23.99 -3.85 29.63
CA PRO A 402 -22.97 -4.81 29.20
C PRO A 402 -22.23 -5.48 30.36
N THR A 403 -21.85 -6.74 30.18
CA THR A 403 -20.94 -7.49 31.05
C THR A 403 -19.62 -7.77 30.33
N GLU A 404 -18.72 -8.55 30.93
CA GLU A 404 -17.45 -8.95 30.30
C GLU A 404 -17.64 -9.68 28.96
N ALA A 405 -18.72 -10.44 28.79
CA ALA A 405 -19.00 -11.16 27.56
C ALA A 405 -19.34 -10.22 26.37
N GLU A 406 -19.79 -9.00 26.65
CA GLU A 406 -20.12 -7.99 25.65
C GLU A 406 -18.97 -6.99 25.38
N ASN A 407 -17.82 -7.17 26.04
CA ASN A 407 -16.62 -6.38 25.79
C ASN A 407 -15.84 -6.92 24.59
N PHE A 408 -15.36 -6.02 23.73
CA PHE A 408 -14.50 -6.33 22.60
C PHE A 408 -13.30 -5.38 22.52
N HIS A 409 -12.13 -5.94 22.25
CA HIS A 409 -10.95 -5.16 21.88
C HIS A 409 -10.92 -5.01 20.36
N PHE A 410 -10.81 -3.77 19.88
CA PHE A 410 -10.58 -3.48 18.47
C PHE A 410 -9.10 -3.22 18.23
N MET A 411 -8.50 -4.01 17.34
CA MET A 411 -7.15 -3.74 16.84
C MET A 411 -7.21 -3.35 15.38
N ARG A 412 -6.58 -2.22 15.04
CA ARG A 412 -6.60 -1.67 13.70
C ARG A 412 -5.57 -2.37 12.81
N SER A 413 -5.94 -2.61 11.56
CA SER A 413 -5.02 -3.10 10.53
C SER A 413 -3.88 -2.11 10.28
N ARG A 414 -2.69 -2.64 10.01
CA ARG A 414 -1.49 -1.86 9.66
C ARG A 414 -1.48 -1.38 8.20
N THR A 415 -2.37 -1.88 7.36
CA THR A 415 -2.47 -1.52 5.93
C THR A 415 -3.85 -1.01 5.56
N ASP A 416 -3.88 -0.01 4.67
CA ASP A 416 -5.12 0.52 4.11
C ASP A 416 -5.74 -0.55 3.24
N ILE A 417 -7.07 -0.53 3.19
CA ILE A 417 -7.82 -1.36 2.28
C ILE A 417 -7.50 -0.88 0.87
N THR A 418 -6.74 -1.71 0.16
CA THR A 418 -6.46 -1.55 -1.26
C THR A 418 -7.41 -2.45 -2.03
N THR A 419 -8.09 -1.88 -3.02
CA THR A 419 -8.92 -2.63 -3.97
C THR A 419 -8.06 -3.11 -5.15
N ALA A 420 -8.53 -4.09 -5.92
CA ALA A 420 -7.85 -4.52 -7.16
C ALA A 420 -7.63 -3.37 -8.18
N SER A 421 -8.36 -2.27 -8.01
CA SER A 421 -8.33 -1.06 -8.82
C SER A 421 -7.57 0.12 -8.21
N GLY A 422 -6.95 -0.05 -7.04
CA GLY A 422 -6.23 1.00 -6.32
C GLY A 422 -6.80 1.29 -4.93
N SER A 423 -6.31 2.35 -4.29
CA SER A 423 -6.79 2.76 -2.97
C SER A 423 -8.20 3.33 -3.03
N LEU A 424 -9.00 3.10 -1.99
CA LEU A 424 -10.27 3.79 -1.79
C LEU A 424 -10.07 5.32 -1.80
N VAL A 425 -11.08 6.05 -2.30
CA VAL A 425 -11.06 7.53 -2.32
C VAL A 425 -10.82 8.09 -0.91
N THR A 426 -11.40 7.45 0.10
CA THR A 426 -11.09 7.68 1.51
C THR A 426 -10.42 6.43 2.07
N PRO A 427 -9.16 6.51 2.55
CA PRO A 427 -8.49 5.36 3.16
C PRO A 427 -9.29 4.80 4.33
N GLN A 428 -9.59 3.51 4.26
CA GLN A 428 -10.24 2.76 5.33
C GLN A 428 -9.31 1.65 5.81
N ARG A 429 -9.46 1.24 7.07
CA ARG A 429 -8.70 0.17 7.72
C ARG A 429 -9.70 -0.79 8.35
N GLY A 430 -9.48 -2.10 8.20
CA GLY A 430 -10.26 -3.07 8.96
C GLY A 430 -9.74 -3.23 10.39
N TYR A 431 -10.59 -3.77 11.24
CA TYR A 431 -10.33 -3.99 12.66
C TYR A 431 -10.58 -5.46 13.01
N TRP A 432 -9.65 -6.07 13.74
CA TRP A 432 -9.94 -7.31 14.44
C TRP A 432 -10.90 -7.02 15.59
N VAL A 433 -12.01 -7.76 15.68
CA VAL A 433 -12.98 -7.67 16.77
C VAL A 433 -12.76 -8.86 17.70
N ILE A 434 -12.07 -8.60 18.81
CA ILE A 434 -11.46 -9.62 19.66
C ILE A 434 -12.24 -9.70 20.98
N HIS A 435 -12.64 -10.90 21.39
CA HIS A 435 -13.11 -11.13 22.75
C HIS A 435 -11.91 -11.11 23.71
N PRO A 436 -11.91 -10.24 24.73
CA PRO A 436 -10.79 -10.13 25.65
C PRO A 436 -10.73 -11.34 26.59
N ASP A 437 -9.88 -12.30 26.23
CA ASP A 437 -9.56 -13.48 27.03
C ASP A 437 -8.08 -13.45 27.44
N ASN A 438 -7.82 -13.12 28.70
CA ASN A 438 -6.47 -13.05 29.25
C ASN A 438 -5.86 -14.43 29.58
N SER A 439 -6.52 -15.53 29.24
CA SER A 439 -5.99 -16.89 29.40
C SER A 439 -5.37 -17.47 28.11
N SER A 440 -5.47 -16.77 26.98
CA SER A 440 -4.96 -17.22 25.68
C SER A 440 -4.14 -16.16 24.97
N ALA A 441 -3.00 -16.57 24.40
CA ALA A 441 -2.17 -15.70 23.55
C ALA A 441 -2.76 -15.46 22.15
N ALA A 442 -3.82 -16.19 21.79
CA ALA A 442 -4.57 -16.01 20.56
C ALA A 442 -6.07 -16.02 20.90
N PRO A 443 -6.59 -14.92 21.49
CA PRO A 443 -7.98 -14.82 21.92
C PRO A 443 -8.96 -15.00 20.75
N GLY A 444 -10.22 -15.28 21.08
CA GLY A 444 -11.28 -15.46 20.08
C GLY A 444 -11.53 -14.17 19.28
N CYS A 445 -11.57 -14.28 17.95
CA CYS A 445 -11.75 -13.17 17.03
C CYS A 445 -12.91 -13.43 16.05
N LEU A 446 -13.76 -12.43 15.85
CA LEU A 446 -14.88 -12.50 14.91
C LEU A 446 -14.38 -12.70 13.48
N THR A 447 -14.83 -13.77 12.83
CA THR A 447 -14.35 -14.18 11.51
C THR A 447 -15.53 -14.46 10.58
N ALA A 448 -15.43 -14.02 9.32
CA ALA A 448 -16.42 -14.35 8.31
C ALA A 448 -16.27 -15.81 7.83
N SER A 449 -17.39 -16.50 7.58
CA SER A 449 -17.43 -17.85 7.00
C SER A 449 -18.06 -17.81 5.60
N SER A 450 -17.66 -18.70 4.69
CA SER A 450 -18.02 -18.62 3.26
C SER A 450 -19.51 -18.84 2.96
N ASN A 451 -20.30 -19.28 3.94
CA ASN A 451 -21.72 -19.56 3.83
C ASN A 451 -22.63 -18.39 4.26
N GLY A 452 -22.09 -17.18 4.41
CA GLY A 452 -22.85 -16.02 4.93
C GLY A 452 -22.87 -15.91 6.45
N ALA A 453 -22.40 -16.92 7.19
CA ALA A 453 -22.36 -16.91 8.65
C ALA A 453 -21.08 -16.26 9.21
N THR A 454 -21.06 -16.08 10.53
CA THR A 454 -19.86 -15.72 11.28
C THR A 454 -19.39 -16.88 12.16
N THR A 455 -18.11 -16.87 12.49
CA THR A 455 -17.47 -17.84 13.38
C THR A 455 -16.46 -17.14 14.28
N VAL A 456 -16.10 -17.75 15.40
CA VAL A 456 -14.99 -17.30 16.24
C VAL A 456 -13.80 -18.22 16.06
N GLN A 457 -12.69 -17.65 15.59
CA GLN A 457 -11.40 -18.34 15.43
C GLN A 457 -10.35 -17.68 16.32
N SER A 458 -9.25 -18.38 16.60
CA SER A 458 -8.09 -17.78 17.25
C SER A 458 -7.56 -16.60 16.44
N LEU A 459 -7.23 -15.51 17.13
CA LEU A 459 -6.67 -14.30 16.53
C LEU A 459 -5.45 -14.60 15.67
N ASN A 460 -5.42 -14.05 14.47
CA ASN A 460 -4.28 -14.08 13.58
C ASN A 460 -4.01 -12.68 13.02
N LEU A 461 -2.88 -12.09 13.43
CA LEU A 461 -2.46 -10.74 13.08
C LEU A 461 -1.73 -10.66 11.72
N ALA A 462 -1.76 -11.69 10.88
CA ALA A 462 -1.17 -11.65 9.54
C ALA A 462 -1.99 -10.80 8.55
N ASP A 463 -1.32 -10.09 7.65
CA ASP A 463 -1.97 -9.19 6.69
C ASP A 463 -2.91 -9.91 5.73
N ASN A 464 -2.60 -11.15 5.37
CA ASN A 464 -3.45 -11.98 4.51
C ASN A 464 -4.69 -12.57 5.22
N LYS A 465 -4.96 -12.21 6.48
CA LYS A 465 -6.13 -12.67 7.25
C LYS A 465 -7.27 -11.65 7.29
N GLN A 466 -7.59 -11.09 6.12
CA GLN A 466 -8.68 -10.14 5.92
C GLN A 466 -10.04 -10.64 6.44
N VAL A 467 -10.29 -11.95 6.37
CA VAL A 467 -11.55 -12.57 6.86
C VAL A 467 -11.82 -12.36 8.35
N GLN A 468 -10.79 -12.06 9.16
CA GLN A 468 -10.92 -11.73 10.59
C GLN A 468 -11.08 -10.23 10.87
N ARG A 469 -11.02 -9.39 9.82
CA ARG A 469 -11.06 -7.94 9.96
C ARG A 469 -12.36 -7.37 9.41
N TRP A 470 -12.87 -6.39 10.12
CA TRP A 470 -14.15 -5.76 9.87
C TRP A 470 -14.01 -4.24 9.75
N VAL A 471 -14.70 -3.65 8.79
CA VAL A 471 -14.65 -2.23 8.47
C VAL A 471 -15.91 -1.58 8.99
N PHE A 472 -15.76 -0.52 9.78
CA PHE A 472 -16.86 0.21 10.40
C PHE A 472 -17.09 1.52 9.68
N LEU A 473 -18.26 1.67 9.06
CA LEU A 473 -18.54 2.76 8.13
C LEU A 473 -19.81 3.50 8.54
N THR A 474 -19.82 4.82 8.43
CA THR A 474 -21.10 5.56 8.35
C THR A 474 -21.83 5.21 7.04
N ALA A 475 -23.12 5.52 6.94
CA ALA A 475 -23.88 5.28 5.70
C ALA A 475 -23.23 5.93 4.46
N ALA A 476 -22.71 7.16 4.61
CA ALA A 476 -22.00 7.85 3.54
C ALA A 476 -20.72 7.12 3.15
N GLN A 477 -19.88 6.73 4.12
CA GLN A 477 -18.64 5.99 3.85
C GLN A 477 -18.91 4.60 3.24
N ALA A 478 -20.02 3.94 3.61
CA ALA A 478 -20.43 2.68 3.01
C ALA A 478 -20.81 2.86 1.53
N SER A 479 -21.55 3.93 1.22
CA SER A 479 -21.88 4.30 -0.17
C SER A 479 -20.62 4.68 -0.97
N ASP A 480 -19.71 5.47 -0.40
CA ASP A 480 -18.44 5.83 -1.05
C ASP A 480 -17.57 4.61 -1.37
N MET A 481 -17.53 3.64 -0.45
CA MET A 481 -16.80 2.39 -0.65
C MET A 481 -17.40 1.55 -1.79
N GLU A 482 -18.73 1.40 -1.83
CA GLU A 482 -19.42 0.72 -2.92
C GLU A 482 -19.19 1.44 -4.26
N ASN A 483 -19.37 2.77 -4.30
CA ASN A 483 -19.17 3.60 -5.48
C ASN A 483 -17.73 3.50 -6.02
N SER A 484 -16.72 3.47 -5.13
CA SER A 484 -15.32 3.34 -5.52
C SER A 484 -15.06 2.08 -6.35
N SER A 485 -15.71 0.96 -6.02
CA SER A 485 -15.59 -0.28 -6.79
C SER A 485 -16.20 -0.17 -8.20
N SER A 486 -17.30 0.58 -8.34
CA SER A 486 -17.97 0.79 -9.63
C SER A 486 -17.19 1.75 -10.54
N VAL A 487 -16.54 2.78 -9.98
CA VAL A 487 -15.71 3.74 -10.72
C VAL A 487 -14.53 3.03 -11.35
N ALA A 488 -13.83 2.23 -10.57
CA ALA A 488 -12.77 1.35 -11.01
C ALA A 488 -13.16 0.41 -12.17
N ALA A 489 -14.29 -0.28 -12.02
CA ALA A 489 -14.80 -1.16 -13.07
C ALA A 489 -15.10 -0.36 -14.36
N ARG A 490 -15.61 0.88 -14.22
CA ARG A 490 -15.90 1.78 -15.34
C ARG A 490 -14.63 2.27 -16.02
N ASP A 491 -13.56 2.57 -15.28
CA ASP A 491 -12.25 2.89 -15.87
C ASP A 491 -11.69 1.72 -16.70
N GLY A 492 -11.83 0.49 -16.20
CA GLY A 492 -11.50 -0.73 -16.93
C GLY A 492 -12.33 -0.89 -18.20
N PHE A 493 -13.64 -0.64 -18.11
CA PHE A 493 -14.54 -0.64 -19.27
C PHE A 493 -14.11 0.41 -20.32
N LEU A 494 -13.81 1.64 -19.90
CA LEU A 494 -13.37 2.71 -20.80
C LEU A 494 -12.04 2.39 -21.48
N LYS A 495 -11.10 1.75 -20.77
CA LYS A 495 -9.86 1.24 -21.37
C LYS A 495 -10.16 0.21 -22.46
N ASN A 496 -11.02 -0.77 -22.18
CA ASN A 496 -11.43 -1.79 -23.15
C ASN A 496 -12.18 -1.18 -24.34
N LYS A 497 -13.03 -0.17 -24.10
CA LYS A 497 -13.73 0.59 -25.14
C LYS A 497 -12.76 1.26 -26.10
N ASN A 498 -11.76 1.97 -25.59
CA ASN A 498 -10.74 2.60 -26.42
C ASN A 498 -9.97 1.57 -27.26
N ILE A 499 -9.67 0.39 -26.69
CA ILE A 499 -9.04 -0.71 -27.42
C ILE A 499 -9.93 -1.17 -28.58
N VAL A 500 -11.20 -1.47 -28.31
CA VAL A 500 -12.15 -1.98 -29.31
C VAL A 500 -12.43 -0.94 -30.40
N GLU A 501 -12.63 0.32 -30.04
CA GLU A 501 -12.83 1.42 -31.01
C GLU A 501 -11.58 1.64 -31.88
N SER A 502 -10.38 1.38 -31.36
CA SER A 502 -9.13 1.49 -32.15
C SER A 502 -9.07 0.48 -33.29
N LEU A 503 -9.70 -0.69 -33.17
CA LEU A 503 -9.71 -1.71 -34.22
C LEU A 503 -10.42 -1.20 -35.48
N VAL A 504 -11.55 -0.51 -35.34
CA VAL A 504 -12.31 0.05 -36.49
C VAL A 504 -11.49 1.10 -37.24
N ASN A 505 -10.59 1.81 -36.54
CA ASN A 505 -9.73 2.82 -37.15
C ASN A 505 -8.56 2.23 -37.96
N THR A 506 -8.27 0.92 -37.83
CA THR A 506 -7.28 0.24 -38.67
C THR A 506 -7.77 0.14 -40.11
N PRO A 507 -6.98 0.45 -41.14
CA PRO A 507 -7.41 0.28 -42.54
C PRO A 507 -7.74 -1.19 -42.87
N HIS A 508 -9.03 -1.46 -43.11
CA HIS A 508 -9.53 -2.82 -43.30
C HIS A 508 -10.66 -2.87 -44.34
N ARG A 509 -11.03 -4.09 -44.72
CA ARG A 509 -12.23 -4.42 -45.50
C ARG A 509 -13.11 -5.38 -44.72
N GLU A 510 -14.41 -5.21 -44.85
CA GLU A 510 -15.40 -6.14 -44.30
C GLU A 510 -15.44 -7.43 -45.13
N LEU A 511 -15.29 -8.58 -44.46
CA LEU A 511 -15.56 -9.91 -45.01
C LEU A 511 -17.04 -10.28 -44.82
N VAL A 512 -17.66 -9.74 -43.77
CA VAL A 512 -19.11 -9.81 -43.50
C VAL A 512 -19.66 -8.39 -43.57
N GLN A 513 -20.58 -8.14 -44.50
CA GLN A 513 -21.15 -6.82 -44.71
C GLN A 513 -21.84 -6.30 -43.44
N GLY A 514 -21.48 -5.08 -43.02
CA GLY A 514 -22.03 -4.40 -41.84
C GLY A 514 -21.34 -4.74 -40.52
N ALA A 515 -20.17 -5.38 -40.54
CA ALA A 515 -19.39 -5.69 -39.35
C ALA A 515 -19.04 -4.43 -38.52
N ASP A 516 -18.68 -3.32 -39.18
CA ASP A 516 -18.39 -2.04 -38.51
C ASP A 516 -19.61 -1.50 -37.76
N ASN A 517 -20.76 -1.49 -38.44
CA ASN A 517 -22.02 -1.01 -37.85
C ASN A 517 -22.44 -1.88 -36.67
N ALA A 518 -22.33 -3.21 -36.79
CA ALA A 518 -22.68 -4.14 -35.71
C ALA A 518 -21.79 -3.95 -34.47
N LEU A 519 -20.48 -3.72 -34.67
CA LEU A 519 -19.58 -3.41 -33.56
C LEU A 519 -19.94 -2.06 -32.92
N ALA A 520 -20.20 -1.02 -33.72
CA ALA A 520 -20.57 0.29 -33.23
C ALA A 520 -21.87 0.28 -32.40
N GLU A 521 -22.89 -0.46 -32.84
CA GLU A 521 -24.14 -0.67 -32.09
C GLU A 521 -23.89 -1.37 -30.75
N THR A 522 -23.06 -2.41 -30.75
CA THR A 522 -22.69 -3.15 -29.53
C THR A 522 -21.93 -2.27 -28.54
N VAL A 523 -20.95 -1.50 -29.02
CA VAL A 523 -20.19 -0.53 -28.20
C VAL A 523 -21.13 0.51 -27.59
N ALA A 524 -22.08 1.03 -28.34
CA ALA A 524 -23.05 2.03 -27.86
C ALA A 524 -23.99 1.46 -26.79
N ASP A 525 -24.53 0.25 -27.00
CA ASP A 525 -25.39 -0.44 -26.03
C ASP A 525 -24.66 -0.73 -24.71
N LEU A 526 -23.46 -1.34 -24.79
CA LEU A 526 -22.66 -1.64 -23.61
C LEU A 526 -22.20 -0.37 -22.87
N THR A 527 -21.90 0.71 -23.61
CA THR A 527 -21.57 2.01 -22.99
C THR A 527 -22.77 2.57 -22.23
N SER A 528 -23.98 2.48 -22.79
CA SER A 528 -25.21 2.89 -22.12
C SER A 528 -25.46 2.09 -20.84
N LYS A 529 -25.34 0.75 -20.91
CA LYS A 529 -25.47 -0.16 -19.76
C LYS A 529 -24.43 0.13 -18.67
N CYS A 530 -23.17 0.34 -19.05
CA CYS A 530 -22.09 0.71 -18.13
C CYS A 530 -22.34 2.05 -17.42
N ASN A 531 -22.88 3.04 -18.13
CA ASN A 531 -23.23 4.34 -17.55
C ASN A 531 -24.43 4.26 -16.61
N ALA A 532 -25.36 3.33 -16.84
CA ALA A 532 -26.55 3.15 -16.02
C ALA A 532 -26.32 2.31 -14.75
N SER A 533 -25.34 1.40 -14.74
CA SER A 533 -25.10 0.49 -13.62
C SER A 533 -24.26 1.12 -12.49
N THR A 534 -24.64 0.85 -11.25
CA THR A 534 -23.85 1.13 -10.03
C THR A 534 -23.16 -0.11 -9.49
N VAL A 535 -23.37 -1.27 -10.11
CA VAL A 535 -22.89 -2.58 -9.63
C VAL A 535 -21.61 -2.94 -10.38
N ALA A 536 -20.48 -2.96 -9.67
CA ALA A 536 -19.16 -3.22 -10.26
C ALA A 536 -19.09 -4.55 -11.04
N ALA A 537 -19.73 -5.61 -10.54
CA ALA A 537 -19.75 -6.92 -11.19
C ALA A 537 -20.45 -6.90 -12.56
N GLU A 538 -21.54 -6.13 -12.71
CA GLU A 538 -22.21 -5.95 -13.99
C GLU A 538 -21.31 -5.19 -14.98
N ILE A 539 -20.67 -4.11 -14.50
CA ILE A 539 -19.76 -3.30 -15.33
C ILE A 539 -18.59 -4.15 -15.84
N LEU A 540 -18.03 -5.02 -15.00
CA LEU A 540 -16.99 -5.98 -15.41
C LEU A 540 -17.52 -6.97 -16.46
N GLY A 541 -18.76 -7.46 -16.30
CA GLY A 541 -19.42 -8.29 -17.31
C GLY A 541 -19.56 -7.56 -18.66
N TYR A 542 -19.99 -6.29 -18.65
CA TYR A 542 -20.06 -5.47 -19.86
C TYR A 542 -18.67 -5.25 -20.50
N ALA A 543 -17.62 -5.12 -19.68
CA ALA A 543 -16.26 -4.98 -20.18
C ALA A 543 -15.75 -6.28 -20.85
N ASP A 544 -16.13 -7.44 -20.33
CA ASP A 544 -15.84 -8.75 -20.95
C ASP A 544 -16.62 -8.93 -22.26
N GLU A 545 -17.90 -8.57 -22.28
CA GLU A 545 -18.74 -8.57 -23.51
C GLU A 545 -18.15 -7.64 -24.58
N LEU A 546 -17.65 -6.48 -24.19
CA LEU A 546 -17.03 -5.51 -25.09
C LEU A 546 -15.76 -6.06 -25.76
N LEU A 547 -14.87 -6.68 -24.98
CA LEU A 547 -13.68 -7.35 -25.52
C LEU A 547 -14.04 -8.54 -26.41
N ALA A 548 -15.08 -9.30 -26.06
CA ALA A 548 -15.58 -10.39 -26.89
C ALA A 548 -16.11 -9.88 -28.23
N ALA A 549 -16.85 -8.77 -28.24
CA ALA A 549 -17.34 -8.12 -29.46
C ALA A 549 -16.19 -7.66 -30.36
N GLY A 550 -15.14 -7.04 -29.79
CA GLY A 550 -13.94 -6.67 -30.55
C GLY A 550 -13.23 -7.87 -31.19
N LYS A 551 -13.14 -9.00 -30.48
CA LYS A 551 -12.55 -10.24 -31.03
C LYS A 551 -13.41 -10.87 -32.12
N ALA A 552 -14.73 -10.86 -31.94
CA ALA A 552 -15.67 -11.34 -32.96
C ALA A 552 -15.66 -10.45 -34.21
N PHE A 553 -15.45 -9.14 -34.06
CA PHE A 553 -15.23 -8.21 -35.16
C PHE A 553 -13.99 -8.58 -35.98
N LEU A 554 -12.86 -8.94 -35.34
CA LEU A 554 -11.64 -9.35 -36.02
C LEU A 554 -11.82 -10.60 -36.93
N GLU A 555 -12.80 -11.47 -36.65
CA GLU A 555 -13.14 -12.62 -37.52
C GLU A 555 -13.84 -12.21 -38.82
N GLN A 556 -14.39 -11.00 -38.86
CA GLN A 556 -15.26 -10.49 -39.91
C GLN A 556 -14.58 -9.46 -40.81
N VAL A 557 -13.31 -9.16 -40.56
CA VAL A 557 -12.55 -8.14 -41.29
C VAL A 557 -11.18 -8.65 -41.72
N ALA A 558 -10.61 -8.01 -42.74
CA ALA A 558 -9.25 -8.24 -43.20
C ALA A 558 -8.53 -6.92 -43.42
N VAL A 559 -7.25 -6.86 -43.08
CA VAL A 559 -6.42 -5.67 -43.29
C VAL A 559 -6.33 -5.34 -44.78
N THR A 560 -6.33 -4.05 -45.12
CA THR A 560 -6.09 -3.56 -46.49
C THR A 560 -4.70 -2.96 -46.70
N ASP A 561 -4.04 -2.53 -45.62
CA ASP A 561 -2.68 -1.96 -45.61
C ASP A 561 -1.81 -2.81 -44.67
N THR A 562 -0.97 -3.68 -45.22
CA THR A 562 -0.14 -4.62 -44.43
C THR A 562 0.90 -3.91 -43.55
N GLU A 563 1.20 -2.64 -43.80
CA GLU A 563 2.06 -1.83 -42.93
C GLU A 563 1.31 -1.27 -41.71
N LYS A 564 -0.03 -1.40 -41.69
CA LYS A 564 -0.92 -0.96 -40.61
C LYS A 564 -1.84 -2.11 -40.17
N PRO A 565 -1.30 -3.20 -39.62
CA PRO A 565 -2.12 -4.30 -39.09
C PRO A 565 -2.92 -3.85 -37.86
N PHE A 566 -3.89 -4.68 -37.46
CA PHE A 566 -4.58 -4.47 -36.18
C PHE A 566 -3.57 -4.63 -35.05
N ASP A 567 -3.43 -3.60 -34.21
CA ASP A 567 -2.60 -3.66 -33.01
C ASP A 567 -3.39 -4.28 -31.87
N LEU A 568 -3.00 -5.49 -31.50
CA LEU A 568 -3.62 -6.28 -30.43
C LEU A 568 -2.79 -6.28 -29.15
N THR A 569 -1.75 -5.44 -29.06
CA THR A 569 -0.85 -5.39 -27.90
C THR A 569 -1.62 -5.16 -26.60
N ALA A 570 -2.68 -4.34 -26.64
CA ALA A 570 -3.50 -4.05 -25.48
C ALA A 570 -4.37 -5.23 -24.99
N PHE A 571 -4.51 -6.31 -25.77
CA PHE A 571 -5.14 -7.57 -25.33
C PHE A 571 -4.17 -8.45 -24.52
N MET A 572 -2.87 -8.11 -24.49
CA MET A 572 -1.87 -8.79 -23.69
C MET A 572 -1.84 -8.25 -22.26
N ALA A 573 -1.57 -9.12 -21.29
CA ALA A 573 -1.31 -8.71 -19.92
C ALA A 573 0.13 -8.19 -19.78
N ASN A 574 0.30 -6.98 -19.23
CA ASN A 574 1.59 -6.35 -18.92
C ASN A 574 2.67 -6.52 -20.01
N PRO A 575 2.42 -6.15 -21.28
CA PRO A 575 3.37 -6.39 -22.38
C PRO A 575 4.69 -5.61 -22.27
N SER A 576 4.71 -4.51 -21.50
CA SER A 576 5.89 -3.68 -21.20
C SER A 576 6.43 -3.86 -19.77
N PHE A 577 5.87 -4.81 -19.00
CA PHE A 577 6.22 -5.05 -17.59
C PHE A 577 6.24 -3.83 -16.64
N ASP A 578 5.76 -2.64 -17.02
CA ASP A 578 5.81 -1.39 -16.24
C ASP A 578 5.08 -1.48 -14.90
N THR A 579 4.05 -2.32 -14.83
CA THR A 579 3.16 -2.48 -13.68
C THR A 579 3.34 -3.80 -12.93
N GLY A 580 4.18 -4.71 -13.42
CA GLY A 580 4.40 -6.03 -12.80
C GLY A 580 4.59 -7.14 -13.83
N THR A 581 4.50 -8.39 -13.36
CA THR A 581 4.62 -9.61 -14.19
C THR A 581 3.33 -10.41 -14.25
N GLU A 582 2.21 -9.86 -13.76
CA GLU A 582 0.91 -10.54 -13.78
C GLU A 582 0.53 -10.91 -15.22
N GLY A 583 -0.02 -12.11 -15.41
CA GLY A 583 -0.33 -12.66 -16.73
C GLY A 583 0.85 -13.33 -17.45
N TRP A 584 2.02 -13.38 -16.83
CA TRP A 584 3.19 -14.11 -17.33
C TRP A 584 3.58 -15.26 -16.41
N SER A 585 3.95 -16.39 -17.01
CA SER A 585 4.57 -17.53 -16.34
C SER A 585 6.06 -17.56 -16.68
N MET A 586 6.92 -17.45 -15.66
CA MET A 586 8.37 -17.39 -15.82
C MET A 586 9.12 -18.48 -15.05
N SER A 587 10.29 -18.90 -15.55
CA SER A 587 11.21 -19.79 -14.82
C SER A 587 11.87 -19.09 -13.62
N SER A 588 12.41 -19.89 -12.69
CA SER A 588 13.16 -19.38 -11.54
C SER A 588 14.37 -18.56 -11.95
N GLY A 589 14.57 -17.42 -11.28
CA GLY A 589 15.69 -16.51 -11.52
C GLY A 589 15.38 -15.32 -12.44
N ALA A 590 14.11 -15.13 -12.83
CA ALA A 590 13.65 -13.88 -13.44
C ALA A 590 13.76 -12.72 -12.43
N VAL A 591 14.37 -11.61 -12.85
CA VAL A 591 14.42 -10.37 -12.06
C VAL A 591 13.74 -9.26 -12.86
N ARG A 592 12.85 -8.51 -12.21
CA ARG A 592 12.19 -7.34 -12.77
C ARG A 592 12.81 -6.07 -12.21
N ASN A 593 13.24 -5.17 -13.08
CA ASN A 593 13.69 -3.83 -12.71
C ASN A 593 13.60 -2.90 -13.92
N TYR A 594 13.54 -1.58 -13.72
CA TYR A 594 13.52 -0.58 -14.82
C TYR A 594 12.46 -0.81 -15.93
N GLY A 595 11.38 -1.54 -15.65
CA GLY A 595 10.36 -1.89 -16.66
C GLY A 595 10.72 -3.11 -17.53
N GLU A 596 11.80 -3.81 -17.25
CA GLU A 596 12.26 -4.95 -18.06
C GLU A 596 12.51 -6.21 -17.21
N ILE A 597 12.69 -7.34 -17.89
CA ILE A 597 12.95 -8.64 -17.28
C ILE A 597 14.33 -9.14 -17.69
N GLU A 598 15.13 -9.54 -16.71
CA GLU A 598 16.40 -10.22 -16.96
C GLU A 598 16.42 -11.67 -16.46
N PHE A 599 17.23 -12.47 -17.14
CA PHE A 599 17.73 -13.75 -16.68
C PHE A 599 19.25 -13.73 -16.79
N TYR A 600 19.95 -14.05 -15.69
CA TYR A 600 21.41 -14.16 -15.66
C TYR A 600 21.83 -15.56 -15.22
N GLN A 601 22.62 -16.24 -16.05
CA GLN A 601 23.15 -17.58 -15.76
C GLN A 601 22.09 -18.65 -15.38
N THR A 602 20.87 -18.52 -15.90
CA THR A 602 19.74 -19.41 -15.57
C THR A 602 18.83 -19.60 -16.78
N ARG A 603 18.19 -20.75 -16.89
CA ARG A 603 17.29 -21.07 -18.00
C ARG A 603 16.22 -20.02 -18.21
N VAL A 604 16.08 -19.56 -19.46
CA VAL A 604 15.08 -18.56 -19.84
C VAL A 604 13.78 -19.27 -20.21
N SER A 605 12.70 -18.90 -19.54
CA SER A 605 11.35 -19.20 -20.00
C SER A 605 10.41 -18.13 -19.50
N ALA A 606 9.78 -17.41 -20.42
CA ALA A 606 8.66 -16.51 -20.20
C ALA A 606 7.52 -16.91 -21.15
N THR A 607 6.30 -16.95 -20.64
CA THR A 607 5.12 -17.37 -21.41
C THR A 607 3.91 -16.55 -21.02
N THR A 608 3.14 -16.09 -21.99
CA THR A 608 1.80 -15.52 -21.79
C THR A 608 0.81 -16.10 -22.80
N THR A 609 -0.48 -16.01 -22.50
CA THR A 609 -1.56 -16.52 -23.33
C THR A 609 -2.63 -15.47 -23.52
N VAL A 610 -2.91 -15.11 -24.77
CA VAL A 610 -4.04 -14.27 -25.15
C VAL A 610 -5.22 -15.18 -25.53
N LYS A 611 -6.34 -15.05 -24.82
CA LYS A 611 -7.48 -15.98 -24.93
C LYS A 611 -8.43 -15.61 -26.06
N SER A 612 -9.08 -16.61 -26.64
CA SER A 612 -10.18 -16.46 -27.61
C SER A 612 -9.82 -15.61 -28.83
N MET A 613 -8.62 -15.82 -29.37
CA MET A 613 -8.12 -15.10 -30.54
C MET A 613 -8.59 -15.78 -31.84
N PRO A 614 -8.91 -15.00 -32.88
CA PRO A 614 -9.38 -15.54 -34.16
C PRO A 614 -8.30 -16.33 -34.90
N LYS A 615 -8.69 -17.21 -35.83
CA LYS A 615 -7.75 -17.78 -36.80
C LYS A 615 -7.18 -16.68 -37.71
N GLY A 616 -5.98 -16.86 -38.24
CA GLY A 616 -5.37 -15.91 -39.18
C GLY A 616 -3.90 -15.66 -38.91
N THR A 617 -3.33 -14.63 -39.54
CA THR A 617 -1.90 -14.34 -39.42
C THR A 617 -1.61 -13.31 -38.34
N TYR A 618 -0.60 -13.62 -37.53
CA TYR A 618 -0.15 -12.80 -36.41
C TYR A 618 1.34 -12.49 -36.54
N THR A 619 1.74 -11.32 -36.06
CA THR A 619 3.14 -10.97 -35.80
C THR A 619 3.31 -10.57 -34.35
N MET A 620 4.27 -11.19 -33.67
CA MET A 620 4.71 -10.77 -32.35
C MET A 620 6.04 -10.06 -32.50
N LYS A 621 6.17 -8.88 -31.88
CA LYS A 621 7.45 -8.18 -31.71
C LYS A 621 7.84 -8.13 -30.25
N VAL A 622 9.14 -8.05 -29.97
CA VAL A 622 9.69 -7.89 -28.63
C VAL A 622 11.09 -7.30 -28.71
N GLN A 623 11.39 -6.33 -27.86
CA GLN A 623 12.77 -5.87 -27.70
C GLN A 623 13.50 -6.84 -26.79
N ALA A 624 14.47 -7.56 -27.33
CA ALA A 624 15.17 -8.61 -26.59
C ALA A 624 16.55 -8.87 -27.16
N PHE A 625 17.51 -9.14 -26.28
CA PHE A 625 18.79 -9.67 -26.70
C PHE A 625 19.27 -10.78 -25.76
N GLN A 626 20.18 -11.61 -26.27
CA GLN A 626 21.02 -12.45 -25.44
C GLN A 626 22.49 -12.07 -25.62
N ARG A 627 23.22 -12.00 -24.50
CA ARG A 627 24.67 -12.07 -24.44
C ARG A 627 25.08 -13.51 -24.10
N PRO A 628 25.48 -14.33 -25.09
CA PRO A 628 25.91 -15.71 -24.84
C PRO A 628 27.37 -15.75 -24.34
N GLY A 629 27.57 -15.55 -23.04
CA GLY A 629 28.86 -15.63 -22.35
C GLY A 629 29.41 -14.29 -21.85
N SER A 630 30.72 -14.24 -21.59
CA SER A 630 31.41 -13.03 -21.16
C SER A 630 31.51 -12.00 -22.29
N TYR A 631 31.81 -10.74 -21.95
CA TYR A 631 32.02 -9.66 -22.93
C TYR A 631 33.08 -10.01 -24.00
N THR A 632 34.19 -10.63 -23.57
CA THR A 632 35.27 -11.01 -24.48
C THR A 632 34.83 -12.17 -25.38
N ASP A 633 34.13 -13.16 -24.83
CA ASP A 633 33.70 -14.35 -25.57
C ASP A 633 32.66 -13.99 -26.63
N VAL A 634 31.65 -13.20 -26.26
CA VAL A 634 30.61 -12.76 -27.21
C VAL A 634 31.19 -11.88 -28.31
N TYR A 635 32.14 -10.99 -27.99
CA TYR A 635 32.82 -10.16 -28.97
C TYR A 635 33.60 -11.00 -29.98
N ASN A 636 34.44 -11.92 -29.49
CA ASN A 636 35.27 -12.77 -30.34
C ASN A 636 34.41 -13.72 -31.21
N ALA A 637 33.36 -14.30 -30.63
CA ALA A 637 32.44 -15.15 -31.38
C ALA A 637 31.74 -14.34 -32.48
N TYR A 638 31.12 -13.21 -32.13
CA TYR A 638 30.34 -12.41 -33.07
C TYR A 638 31.20 -11.84 -34.22
N THR A 639 32.40 -11.32 -33.91
CA THR A 639 33.33 -10.78 -34.92
C THR A 639 33.95 -11.85 -35.82
N SER A 640 33.99 -13.12 -35.36
CA SER A 640 34.39 -14.26 -36.20
C SER A 640 33.21 -14.87 -36.97
N GLY A 641 32.03 -14.23 -36.98
CA GLY A 641 30.84 -14.68 -37.69
C GLY A 641 30.06 -15.80 -36.99
N LYS A 642 30.31 -16.04 -35.69
CA LYS A 642 29.56 -17.01 -34.88
C LYS A 642 28.53 -16.29 -34.01
N ASP A 643 27.25 -16.58 -34.24
CA ASP A 643 26.18 -16.16 -33.36
C ASP A 643 25.73 -17.32 -32.47
N ASN A 644 26.01 -17.22 -31.17
CA ASN A 644 25.76 -18.27 -30.19
C ASN A 644 24.45 -18.04 -29.41
N VAL A 645 23.54 -17.18 -29.88
CA VAL A 645 22.22 -17.02 -29.27
C VAL A 645 21.45 -18.34 -29.32
N THR A 646 20.89 -18.73 -28.19
CA THR A 646 20.04 -19.93 -28.07
C THR A 646 18.61 -19.60 -27.64
N VAL A 647 18.37 -18.36 -27.21
CA VAL A 647 17.03 -17.88 -26.85
C VAL A 647 16.25 -17.55 -28.11
N ASN A 648 15.04 -18.08 -28.20
CA ASN A 648 14.12 -17.81 -29.28
C ASN A 648 12.81 -17.22 -28.74
N ILE A 649 12.06 -16.64 -29.65
CA ILE A 649 10.68 -16.20 -29.46
C ILE A 649 9.76 -17.10 -30.28
N TRP A 650 8.53 -17.37 -29.79
CA TRP A 650 7.54 -18.18 -30.51
C TRP A 650 6.14 -17.59 -30.47
N LEU A 651 5.44 -17.72 -31.60
CA LEU A 651 3.97 -17.61 -31.72
C LEU A 651 3.37 -19.00 -31.89
N GLN A 652 2.68 -19.49 -30.84
CA GLN A 652 2.27 -20.89 -30.71
C GLN A 652 3.50 -21.82 -30.70
N SER A 653 3.49 -22.94 -29.99
CA SER A 653 4.66 -23.86 -29.94
C SER A 653 4.82 -24.68 -31.23
N THR A 654 4.88 -24.02 -32.38
CA THR A 654 5.08 -24.63 -33.70
C THR A 654 6.47 -24.26 -34.24
N SER A 655 7.12 -25.16 -34.95
CA SER A 655 8.45 -24.96 -35.53
C SER A 655 8.49 -23.87 -36.61
N LEU A 656 7.33 -23.50 -37.16
CA LEU A 656 7.20 -22.47 -38.21
C LEU A 656 7.02 -21.06 -37.63
N GLY A 657 6.75 -20.93 -36.33
CA GLY A 657 6.49 -19.66 -35.65
C GLY A 657 7.60 -19.25 -34.69
N SER A 658 8.85 -19.65 -34.91
CA SER A 658 9.99 -19.38 -34.01
C SER A 658 11.10 -18.55 -34.63
N LYS A 659 11.75 -17.68 -33.85
CA LYS A 659 12.94 -16.92 -34.28
C LYS A 659 13.92 -16.71 -33.14
N ALA A 660 15.23 -16.85 -33.41
CA ALA A 660 16.26 -16.48 -32.44
C ALA A 660 16.22 -14.98 -32.17
N ILE A 661 16.38 -14.58 -30.91
CA ILE A 661 16.49 -13.16 -30.56
C ILE A 661 17.86 -12.61 -30.99
N LYS A 662 18.00 -11.29 -31.01
CA LYS A 662 19.26 -10.65 -31.39
C LYS A 662 20.39 -10.97 -30.40
N ASN A 663 21.58 -11.12 -30.95
CA ASN A 663 22.80 -11.06 -30.15
C ASN A 663 22.98 -9.64 -29.59
N ILE A 664 23.48 -9.51 -28.36
CA ILE A 664 23.77 -8.18 -27.77
C ILE A 664 24.72 -7.33 -28.65
N MET A 665 25.58 -7.98 -29.44
CA MET A 665 26.52 -7.32 -30.34
C MET A 665 25.89 -6.82 -31.66
N ALA A 666 24.67 -7.26 -31.98
CA ALA A 666 24.03 -7.00 -33.27
C ALA A 666 23.72 -5.52 -33.49
N GLU A 667 23.30 -4.82 -32.43
CA GLU A 667 22.89 -3.41 -32.48
C GLU A 667 23.66 -2.54 -31.49
N ARG A 668 24.92 -2.91 -31.26
CA ARG A 668 25.86 -2.10 -30.46
C ARG A 668 25.95 -0.67 -30.98
N SER A 669 25.97 0.30 -30.08
CA SER A 669 25.96 1.72 -30.42
C SER A 669 27.38 2.25 -30.67
N VAL A 670 27.47 3.29 -31.50
CA VAL A 670 28.75 3.99 -31.79
C VAL A 670 29.17 4.95 -30.67
N SER A 671 28.24 5.32 -29.80
CA SER A 671 28.45 6.16 -28.62
C SER A 671 27.70 5.56 -27.44
N SER A 672 28.22 5.77 -26.23
CA SER A 672 27.54 5.37 -25.00
C SER A 672 26.16 6.06 -24.91
N LEU A 673 25.13 5.25 -24.65
CA LEU A 673 23.75 5.66 -24.38
C LEU A 673 23.46 5.74 -22.87
N HIS A 674 24.26 5.06 -22.05
CA HIS A 674 24.17 5.10 -20.60
C HIS A 674 25.55 4.96 -19.95
N SER A 675 25.77 5.59 -18.79
CA SER A 675 27.08 5.61 -18.10
C SER A 675 27.61 4.22 -17.74
N SER A 676 26.72 3.24 -17.59
CA SER A 676 27.08 1.86 -17.30
C SER A 676 27.49 1.04 -18.51
N ASP A 677 27.31 1.53 -19.74
CA ASP A 677 27.57 0.76 -20.97
C ASP A 677 28.97 0.12 -20.99
N LYS A 678 29.04 -1.09 -21.55
CA LYS A 678 30.32 -1.75 -21.78
C LYS A 678 30.89 -1.29 -23.12
N LYS A 679 32.05 -0.64 -23.08
CA LYS A 679 32.86 -0.39 -24.27
C LYS A 679 33.53 -1.66 -24.76
N MET A 680 33.39 -1.96 -26.04
CA MET A 680 33.92 -3.13 -26.73
C MET A 680 35.25 -2.82 -27.42
N ALA A 681 35.98 -3.86 -27.84
CA ALA A 681 37.33 -3.71 -28.39
C ALA A 681 37.37 -2.95 -29.73
N ASP A 682 36.27 -2.94 -30.50
CA ASP A 682 36.11 -2.11 -31.71
C ASP A 682 35.69 -0.66 -31.41
N GLY A 683 35.58 -0.29 -30.14
CA GLY A 683 35.19 1.05 -29.68
C GLY A 683 33.67 1.27 -29.58
N SER A 684 32.84 0.30 -29.98
CA SER A 684 31.39 0.34 -29.81
C SER A 684 30.96 0.11 -28.36
N TYR A 685 29.67 0.31 -28.07
CA TYR A 685 29.09 0.20 -26.74
C TYR A 685 27.90 -0.76 -26.75
N ILE A 686 27.81 -1.61 -25.73
CA ILE A 686 26.67 -2.52 -25.50
C ILE A 686 26.13 -2.37 -24.07
N PRO A 687 24.88 -2.78 -23.81
CA PRO A 687 24.35 -2.85 -22.45
C PRO A 687 25.21 -3.70 -21.52
N ASN A 688 25.30 -3.28 -20.25
CA ASN A 688 26.10 -3.91 -19.20
C ASN A 688 25.28 -4.24 -17.94
N ASP A 689 24.12 -3.62 -17.79
CA ASP A 689 23.16 -3.77 -16.71
C ASP A 689 21.74 -3.42 -17.22
N MET A 690 20.71 -3.66 -16.39
CA MET A 690 19.32 -3.39 -16.77
C MET A 690 19.06 -1.90 -17.09
N ALA A 691 19.70 -0.97 -16.37
CA ALA A 691 19.54 0.46 -16.65
C ALA A 691 20.06 0.85 -18.04
N SER A 692 21.22 0.30 -18.45
CA SER A 692 21.74 0.49 -19.81
C SER A 692 20.92 -0.26 -20.85
N ALA A 693 20.39 -1.46 -20.57
CA ALA A 693 19.50 -2.17 -21.49
C ALA A 693 18.23 -1.34 -21.79
N ALA A 694 17.57 -0.82 -20.76
CA ALA A 694 16.42 0.06 -20.91
C ALA A 694 16.73 1.32 -21.76
N ALA A 695 17.93 1.91 -21.61
CA ALA A 695 18.35 3.05 -22.43
C ALA A 695 18.53 2.68 -23.91
N HIS A 696 19.00 1.47 -24.22
CA HIS A 696 19.09 0.97 -25.59
C HIS A 696 17.71 0.62 -26.15
N PHE A 697 16.84 -0.02 -25.37
CA PHE A 697 15.45 -0.29 -25.77
C PHE A 697 14.68 1.02 -26.04
N ALA A 698 14.87 2.06 -25.26
CA ALA A 698 14.28 3.39 -25.49
C ALA A 698 14.74 4.06 -26.81
N LYS A 699 15.84 3.59 -27.42
CA LYS A 699 16.29 3.99 -28.77
C LYS A 699 15.77 3.10 -29.88
N GLY A 700 14.91 2.14 -29.57
CA GLY A 700 14.36 1.17 -30.53
C GLY A 700 15.30 0.01 -30.84
N ALA A 701 16.39 -0.17 -30.07
CA ALA A 701 17.33 -1.26 -30.30
C ALA A 701 16.73 -2.62 -29.90
N TYR A 702 17.32 -3.66 -30.46
CA TYR A 702 17.05 -5.07 -30.24
C TYR A 702 15.62 -5.50 -30.56
N ASP A 703 14.95 -4.85 -31.52
CA ASP A 703 13.58 -5.21 -31.89
C ASP A 703 13.54 -6.53 -32.68
N ASN A 704 12.91 -7.56 -32.14
CA ASN A 704 12.74 -8.88 -32.76
C ASN A 704 11.30 -9.04 -33.22
N GLU A 705 11.07 -9.86 -34.23
CA GLU A 705 9.73 -10.14 -34.72
C GLU A 705 9.61 -11.58 -35.23
N VAL A 706 8.48 -12.22 -34.96
CA VAL A 706 8.13 -13.52 -35.51
C VAL A 706 6.70 -13.49 -36.01
N THR A 707 6.45 -14.13 -37.15
CA THR A 707 5.16 -14.11 -37.84
C THR A 707 4.70 -15.53 -38.11
N ALA A 708 3.43 -15.82 -37.84
CA ALA A 708 2.87 -17.16 -38.03
C ALA A 708 1.38 -17.11 -38.43
N TYR A 709 0.96 -18.06 -39.28
CA TYR A 709 -0.45 -18.32 -39.54
C TYR A 709 -1.00 -19.30 -38.50
N ILE A 710 -2.06 -18.89 -37.80
CA ILE A 710 -2.74 -19.68 -36.78
C ILE A 710 -4.00 -20.29 -37.40
N SER A 711 -4.02 -21.62 -37.50
CA SER A 711 -5.03 -22.35 -38.28
C SER A 711 -6.37 -22.56 -37.57
N ALA A 712 -6.43 -22.33 -36.25
CA ALA A 712 -7.64 -22.48 -35.45
C ALA A 712 -7.80 -21.31 -34.48
N ALA A 713 -9.03 -20.83 -34.33
CA ALA A 713 -9.37 -19.87 -33.29
C ALA A 713 -9.19 -20.51 -31.91
N GLY A 714 -8.81 -19.71 -30.92
CA GLY A 714 -8.60 -20.17 -29.56
C GLY A 714 -7.51 -19.40 -28.83
N ASN A 715 -6.86 -20.05 -27.87
CA ASN A 715 -5.81 -19.42 -27.08
C ASN A 715 -4.51 -19.32 -27.89
N LEU A 716 -3.99 -18.10 -28.01
CA LEU A 716 -2.71 -17.80 -28.63
C LEU A 716 -1.63 -17.68 -27.55
N SER A 717 -0.62 -18.56 -27.59
CA SER A 717 0.48 -18.53 -26.62
C SER A 717 1.73 -17.91 -27.21
N LEU A 718 2.34 -16.98 -26.46
CA LEU A 718 3.57 -16.27 -26.80
C LEU A 718 4.67 -16.76 -25.87
N TYR A 719 5.84 -17.08 -26.42
CA TYR A 719 6.95 -17.65 -25.67
C TYR A 719 8.25 -16.89 -25.93
N LEU A 720 9.08 -16.75 -24.90
CA LEU A 720 10.51 -16.45 -24.99
C LEU A 720 11.26 -17.44 -24.11
N ARG A 721 12.12 -18.26 -24.70
CA ARG A 721 12.72 -19.44 -24.07
C ARG A 721 14.08 -19.76 -24.66
N GLY A 722 14.96 -20.33 -23.87
CA GLY A 722 16.25 -20.84 -24.32
C GLY A 722 17.20 -21.09 -23.17
N GLU A 723 18.45 -21.34 -23.51
CA GLU A 723 19.49 -21.67 -22.55
C GLU A 723 20.32 -20.43 -22.23
N ASN A 724 20.50 -20.17 -20.93
CA ASN A 724 21.35 -19.08 -20.42
C ASN A 724 22.32 -19.59 -19.36
N GLU A 725 22.45 -20.90 -19.17
CA GLU A 725 23.18 -21.51 -18.04
C GLU A 725 24.70 -21.54 -18.25
N THR A 726 25.19 -21.11 -19.43
CA THR A 726 26.62 -20.97 -19.69
C THR A 726 27.18 -19.72 -18.98
N GLY A 727 28.40 -19.83 -18.43
CA GLY A 727 29.00 -18.80 -17.59
C GLY A 727 28.94 -17.38 -18.18
N SER A 728 28.36 -16.46 -17.41
CA SER A 728 28.14 -15.03 -17.74
C SER A 728 27.05 -14.71 -18.77
N SER A 729 26.27 -15.69 -19.24
CA SER A 729 25.19 -15.42 -20.18
C SER A 729 24.05 -14.62 -19.55
N TRP A 730 23.51 -13.68 -20.33
CA TRP A 730 22.52 -12.71 -19.89
C TRP A 730 21.47 -12.51 -20.98
N THR A 731 20.20 -12.54 -20.61
CA THR A 731 19.08 -12.26 -21.51
C THR A 731 18.24 -11.16 -20.86
N CYS A 732 17.96 -10.10 -21.60
CA CYS A 732 17.07 -9.04 -21.17
C CYS A 732 16.01 -8.79 -22.25
N PHE A 733 14.78 -8.52 -21.83
CA PHE A 733 13.68 -8.23 -22.76
C PHE A 733 12.58 -7.36 -22.16
N ASP A 734 11.88 -6.66 -23.05
CA ASP A 734 10.74 -5.81 -22.77
C ASP A 734 9.90 -5.57 -24.05
N ASN A 735 8.78 -4.86 -23.92
CA ASN A 735 8.03 -4.23 -24.99
C ASN A 735 7.53 -5.23 -26.04
N PHE A 736 6.81 -6.24 -25.56
CA PHE A 736 6.07 -7.15 -26.41
C PHE A 736 4.96 -6.41 -27.13
N ARG A 737 4.81 -6.66 -28.44
CA ARG A 737 3.73 -6.12 -29.28
C ARG A 737 3.12 -7.25 -30.08
N LEU A 738 1.82 -7.22 -30.28
CA LEU A 738 1.09 -8.26 -31.02
C LEU A 738 0.24 -7.61 -32.10
N TYR A 739 0.38 -8.08 -33.34
CA TYR A 739 -0.32 -7.56 -34.49
C TYR A 739 -1.08 -8.67 -35.21
N TYR A 740 -2.20 -8.33 -35.83
CA TYR A 740 -3.06 -9.25 -36.57
C TYR A 740 -3.43 -8.73 -37.95
N TYR A 741 -3.43 -9.63 -38.93
CA TYR A 741 -3.59 -9.32 -40.35
C TYR A 741 -4.91 -9.85 -40.93
N GLY A 742 -5.78 -10.46 -40.12
CA GLY A 742 -6.97 -11.14 -40.63
C GLY A 742 -6.64 -12.52 -41.25
N PRO A 743 -7.45 -12.98 -42.21
CA PRO A 743 -7.25 -14.27 -42.88
C PRO A 743 -6.14 -14.26 -43.95
N LEU A 744 -5.42 -13.15 -44.12
CA LEU A 744 -4.29 -13.07 -45.06
C LEU A 744 -3.27 -14.15 -44.72
N THR A 745 -2.73 -14.83 -45.74
CA THR A 745 -1.67 -15.84 -45.62
C THR A 745 -0.31 -15.20 -45.41
N LEU A 746 0.67 -16.00 -44.97
CA LEU A 746 2.06 -15.53 -44.84
C LEU A 746 2.61 -14.96 -46.14
N ASP A 747 2.25 -15.54 -47.29
CA ASP A 747 2.70 -15.11 -48.62
C ASP A 747 2.11 -13.76 -49.03
N GLU A 748 0.94 -13.39 -48.49
CA GLU A 748 0.28 -12.11 -48.77
C GLU A 748 0.87 -10.95 -47.96
N ILE A 749 1.54 -11.25 -46.83
CA ILE A 749 2.08 -10.24 -45.93
C ILE A 749 3.62 -10.18 -45.90
N THR A 750 4.31 -11.20 -46.41
CA THR A 750 5.78 -11.24 -46.46
C THR A 750 6.27 -11.07 -47.91
N ALA A 751 7.13 -10.09 -48.15
CA ALA A 751 7.70 -9.83 -49.49
C ALA A 751 8.75 -10.87 -49.94
N VAL A 752 9.13 -11.80 -49.05
CA VAL A 752 10.20 -12.79 -49.28
C VAL A 752 9.61 -14.18 -49.15
N LYS A 753 9.52 -14.91 -50.26
CA LYS A 753 9.07 -16.31 -50.23
C LYS A 753 10.22 -17.21 -49.79
N GLU A 754 9.96 -18.06 -48.80
CA GLU A 754 10.91 -19.07 -48.38
C GLU A 754 11.03 -20.17 -49.45
N VAL A 755 12.26 -20.60 -49.77
CA VAL A 755 12.48 -21.68 -50.73
C VAL A 755 12.89 -22.94 -49.99
N GLY A 756 12.05 -23.98 -50.07
CA GLY A 756 12.35 -25.28 -49.49
C GLY A 756 13.62 -25.88 -50.10
N LEU A 757 14.48 -26.45 -49.25
CA LEU A 757 15.69 -27.13 -49.71
C LEU A 757 15.32 -28.39 -50.48
N SER A 758 15.83 -28.53 -51.71
CA SER A 758 15.61 -29.72 -52.52
C SER A 758 16.58 -30.84 -52.12
N LYS A 759 16.12 -32.09 -52.19
CA LYS A 759 16.89 -33.27 -51.74
C LYS A 759 17.90 -33.80 -52.77
N ASP A 760 17.84 -33.34 -54.02
CA ASP A 760 18.60 -33.92 -55.14
C ASP A 760 19.91 -33.17 -55.43
N LYS A 761 21.01 -33.58 -54.79
CA LYS A 761 22.29 -32.83 -54.81
C LYS A 761 23.14 -32.92 -56.09
N LYS A 762 22.67 -33.44 -57.23
CA LYS A 762 23.48 -33.52 -58.46
C LYS A 762 22.65 -33.42 -59.74
N ALA A 763 22.58 -32.22 -60.30
CA ALA A 763 22.05 -31.99 -61.64
C ALA A 763 22.83 -30.86 -62.31
N ASP A 764 22.99 -30.96 -63.64
CA ASP A 764 23.39 -29.81 -64.46
C ASP A 764 22.33 -28.71 -64.31
N ASN A 765 22.75 -27.44 -64.14
CA ASN A 765 21.92 -26.27 -63.80
C ASN A 765 21.41 -26.17 -62.35
N ALA A 766 22.14 -26.72 -61.38
CA ALA A 766 21.81 -26.55 -59.97
C ALA A 766 21.69 -25.06 -59.55
N VAL A 767 20.58 -24.74 -58.89
CA VAL A 767 20.28 -23.43 -58.32
C VAL A 767 20.47 -23.50 -56.81
N TYR A 768 21.15 -22.51 -56.26
CA TYR A 768 21.41 -22.37 -54.83
C TYR A 768 20.84 -21.06 -54.29
N ASN A 769 20.46 -21.02 -53.02
CA ASN A 769 20.19 -19.76 -52.33
C ASN A 769 21.51 -19.00 -52.04
N LEU A 770 21.41 -17.78 -51.52
CA LEU A 770 22.58 -16.94 -51.18
C LEU A 770 23.49 -17.55 -50.10
N SER A 771 22.99 -18.52 -49.34
CA SER A 771 23.75 -19.30 -48.35
C SER A 771 24.40 -20.56 -48.95
N GLY A 772 24.35 -20.74 -50.27
CA GLY A 772 24.96 -21.87 -50.97
C GLY A 772 24.21 -23.20 -50.81
N GLN A 773 22.96 -23.18 -50.37
CA GLN A 773 22.13 -24.37 -50.20
C GLN A 773 21.32 -24.64 -51.47
N PHE A 774 21.25 -25.90 -51.88
CA PHE A 774 20.58 -26.30 -53.11
C PHE A 774 19.06 -26.18 -53.00
N VAL A 775 18.45 -25.49 -53.97
CA VAL A 775 17.02 -25.18 -53.96
C VAL A 775 16.25 -25.71 -55.18
N GLY A 776 16.93 -26.18 -56.23
CA GLY A 776 16.28 -26.76 -57.40
C GLY A 776 17.14 -26.66 -58.66
N THR A 777 16.53 -26.93 -59.82
CA THR A 777 17.22 -26.93 -61.14
C THR A 777 16.61 -25.98 -62.17
N ASP A 778 15.43 -25.41 -61.90
CA ASP A 778 14.77 -24.43 -62.78
C ASP A 778 14.44 -23.15 -62.02
N LEU A 779 15.12 -22.05 -62.37
CA LEU A 779 14.89 -20.72 -61.81
C LEU A 779 13.43 -20.26 -61.97
N ARG A 780 12.72 -20.70 -63.03
CA ARG A 780 11.32 -20.29 -63.29
C ARG A 780 10.31 -20.93 -62.34
N SER A 781 10.71 -22.01 -61.66
CA SER A 781 9.90 -22.68 -60.64
C SER A 781 10.11 -22.09 -59.24
N LEU A 782 11.09 -21.19 -59.10
CA LEU A 782 11.43 -20.56 -57.83
C LEU A 782 10.68 -19.23 -57.68
N PRO A 783 10.37 -18.84 -56.45
CA PRO A 783 9.91 -17.50 -56.14
C PRO A 783 10.77 -16.35 -56.68
N ALA A 784 10.18 -15.15 -56.74
CA ALA A 784 10.95 -13.94 -56.95
C ALA A 784 12.03 -13.79 -55.86
N GLY A 785 13.27 -13.53 -56.26
CA GLY A 785 14.42 -13.53 -55.36
C GLY A 785 15.77 -13.52 -56.06
N VAL A 786 16.85 -13.56 -55.28
CA VAL A 786 18.23 -13.67 -55.81
C VAL A 786 18.78 -15.06 -55.50
N TYR A 787 19.17 -15.77 -56.54
CA TYR A 787 19.71 -17.13 -56.47
C TYR A 787 21.09 -17.20 -57.10
N ILE A 788 21.81 -18.29 -56.86
CA ILE A 788 23.11 -18.59 -57.48
C ILE A 788 22.92 -19.75 -58.45
N GLN A 789 23.17 -19.52 -59.74
CA GLN A 789 23.22 -20.57 -60.76
C GLN A 789 24.45 -20.37 -61.63
N ASN A 790 25.20 -21.43 -61.93
CA ASN A 790 26.43 -21.38 -62.74
C ASN A 790 27.44 -20.32 -62.24
N HIS A 791 27.65 -20.25 -60.93
CA HIS A 791 28.56 -19.31 -60.25
C HIS A 791 28.21 -17.82 -60.40
N LYS A 792 26.99 -17.48 -60.83
CA LYS A 792 26.50 -16.10 -60.93
C LYS A 792 25.26 -15.90 -60.10
N ALA A 793 25.12 -14.71 -59.52
CA ALA A 793 23.87 -14.27 -58.92
C ALA A 793 22.87 -14.00 -60.06
N VAL A 794 21.69 -14.60 -59.96
CA VAL A 794 20.59 -14.46 -60.92
C VAL A 794 19.36 -13.97 -60.16
N LYS A 795 18.80 -12.85 -60.64
CA LYS A 795 17.53 -12.34 -60.14
C LYS A 795 16.39 -13.07 -60.86
N VAL A 796 15.48 -13.63 -60.08
CA VAL A 796 14.19 -14.14 -60.55
C VAL A 796 13.17 -13.07 -60.17
N ASP A 797 12.46 -12.55 -61.18
CA ASP A 797 11.45 -11.51 -61.03
C ASP A 797 10.05 -12.11 -60.87
#